data_AF-A0A1B9IRX3-F1
#
_entry.id   AF-A0A1B9IRX3-F1
#
_cell.length_a   1.000
_cell.length_b   1.000
_cell.length_c   1.000
_cell.angle_alpha   90.00
_cell.angle_beta   90.00
_cell.angle_gamma   90.00
#
_symmetry.space_group_name_H-M   'P 1'
#
loop_
_entity.id
_entity.type
_entity.pdbx_description
1 polymer ?
#
loop_
_entity_poly.entity_id
_entity_poly.type
_entity_poly.pdbx_seq_one_letter_code
_entity_poly.pdbx_strand_id
1 'polypeptide(L)'
;MERYNPPSTSSSFSSSYSSPSSSSSSHTRTAPTPPQTHQQVMKKRRRRDASRRTPDTSSMPQYLYQRIPSLSLTFLFISCLLTILLPVVSAAPPCVRFADYDSINQMFIDGGPGTKVFLCPSKLYRLSGTIVFTAADQELATYGYPTGSERAILRVEGKQTSTVIQGDCRRCARVGVRSLIIDGNRKKLGRIKNMDDAAGLVILGGNEGQSVKNCWIKNPRGFTALHIREGDKLQCTGAMIDKNEIGPVGEEYDPDLDGEDPESSPLGRPLADGLSIACRDSFVRDNTFYDNTDASIVIYCSPGTLVLANHITARSLSSMAGILLVDQTPFDGDYSGVVVKQNIIDAASRSIRVGIGIGSTVWSDDTETILKGGTILNNGLKGRYMGYGIAAAGLEGFKVKGNWDEAQHQGQKSARCFDEPVNPDPMPFLYNLETIKESEFQDGFKDHDFQYVVCIDGLYDKSNPPKHDLPPLPHDLDNEESKKEIIPPPKIDKANTEKKDTATSNDVANEEEEEDRSPDIAEPSKDGFSTGSEVMDDILTHSQQRMLEAIDHLHRRVDILASNVDKSDKDKKKKSGVVGESLDPAISTHLEKLQRRVEHLETSQKNLLESAIAMRSSIQSWDQEMATIGEWQYDILLDVRHKLDLHSSHFDAESGYVPPPGDEAEEAGMINEINSPRVDHTHPSIDRDNIRDLSNKQRLSQTDRKNGWIGNLGWWLKVILLQGIIGIGLWLLRGWWKGRRVHGKIL
;
A
#
# COMPACT_ATOMS: atom_id res chain seq x y z
N MET A 1 11.33 -53.03 -56.33
CA MET A 1 10.82 -53.82 -55.20
C MET A 1 11.57 -53.32 -53.99
N GLU A 2 11.05 -52.53 -53.07
CA GLU A 2 9.72 -51.99 -52.77
C GLU A 2 9.99 -50.59 -52.19
N ARG A 3 9.28 -49.57 -52.70
CA ARG A 3 9.50 -48.13 -52.41
C ARG A 3 8.69 -47.75 -51.16
N TYR A 4 9.10 -46.72 -50.42
CA TYR A 4 8.25 -45.53 -50.18
C TYR A 4 9.04 -44.43 -49.45
N ASN A 5 9.12 -43.24 -50.07
CA ASN A 5 9.56 -41.97 -49.46
C ASN A 5 8.40 -41.35 -48.67
N PRO A 6 8.67 -40.53 -47.63
CA PRO A 6 7.75 -39.48 -47.21
C PRO A 6 8.25 -38.07 -47.58
N PRO A 7 7.34 -37.09 -47.72
CA PRO A 7 7.63 -35.77 -48.28
C PRO A 7 7.89 -34.69 -47.21
N SER A 8 8.59 -33.66 -47.66
CA SER A 8 8.74 -32.35 -47.02
C SER A 8 7.43 -31.53 -47.10
N THR A 9 6.98 -30.97 -45.98
CA THR A 9 6.19 -29.74 -45.95
C THR A 9 6.49 -28.94 -44.69
N SER A 10 6.97 -27.72 -44.91
CA SER A 10 7.03 -26.61 -43.97
C SER A 10 5.64 -25.99 -43.77
N SER A 11 5.24 -25.76 -42.53
CA SER A 11 4.25 -24.74 -42.19
C SER A 11 4.45 -24.29 -40.74
N SER A 12 4.97 -23.08 -40.60
CA SER A 12 4.92 -22.23 -39.42
C SER A 12 3.46 -21.91 -39.07
N PHE A 13 3.02 -22.24 -37.87
CA PHE A 13 1.79 -21.72 -37.29
C PHE A 13 2.03 -21.32 -35.83
N SER A 14 2.03 -20.02 -35.61
CA SER A 14 1.79 -19.37 -34.32
C SER A 14 0.34 -19.61 -33.91
N SER A 15 0.09 -20.13 -32.71
CA SER A 15 -1.25 -20.19 -32.15
C SER A 15 -1.29 -19.51 -30.78
N SER A 16 -1.93 -18.34 -30.83
CA SER A 16 -2.49 -17.52 -29.76
C SER A 16 -3.33 -18.31 -28.75
N TYR A 17 -3.21 -17.90 -27.49
CA TYR A 17 -4.07 -18.26 -26.36
C TYR A 17 -5.55 -17.98 -26.67
N SER A 18 -6.40 -18.98 -26.42
CA SER A 18 -7.85 -18.89 -26.42
C SER A 18 -8.39 -19.42 -25.09
N SER A 19 -9.00 -18.53 -24.32
CA SER A 19 -9.72 -18.79 -23.07
C SER A 19 -11.00 -19.63 -23.32
N PRO A 20 -11.36 -20.60 -22.46
CA PRO A 20 -12.62 -21.31 -22.58
C PRO A 20 -13.75 -20.67 -21.76
N SER A 21 -14.92 -20.86 -22.34
CA SER A 21 -16.28 -20.45 -22.01
C SER A 21 -16.88 -21.12 -20.77
N SER A 22 -17.58 -20.34 -19.95
CA SER A 22 -18.46 -20.82 -18.87
C SER A 22 -19.89 -21.11 -19.37
N SER A 23 -20.35 -22.33 -19.13
CA SER A 23 -21.76 -22.73 -19.12
C SER A 23 -22.41 -22.41 -17.77
N SER A 24 -23.60 -21.78 -17.76
CA SER A 24 -24.37 -21.50 -16.55
C SER A 24 -25.69 -22.28 -16.52
N SER A 25 -25.92 -23.05 -15.45
CA SER A 25 -27.25 -23.49 -15.00
C SER A 25 -27.64 -22.75 -13.71
N SER A 26 -28.94 -22.49 -13.61
CA SER A 26 -29.66 -21.56 -12.73
C SER A 26 -29.98 -22.07 -11.32
N HIS A 27 -30.00 -21.18 -10.31
CA HIS A 27 -31.20 -20.86 -9.50
C HIS A 27 -30.99 -19.72 -8.45
N THR A 28 -31.81 -18.67 -8.54
CA THR A 28 -32.57 -17.90 -7.49
C THR A 28 -32.04 -17.83 -6.03
N ARG A 29 -32.06 -16.72 -5.25
CA ARG A 29 -32.90 -15.49 -5.21
C ARG A 29 -32.36 -14.44 -4.18
N THR A 30 -32.57 -13.15 -4.49
CA THR A 30 -32.87 -11.96 -3.62
C THR A 30 -31.90 -11.40 -2.55
N ALA A 31 -31.62 -10.09 -2.68
CA ALA A 31 -31.12 -9.15 -1.67
C ALA A 31 -32.13 -7.99 -1.44
N PRO A 32 -32.08 -7.27 -0.30
CA PRO A 32 -32.81 -6.02 -0.09
C PRO A 32 -31.88 -4.77 -0.09
N THR A 33 -32.45 -3.61 -0.45
CA THR A 33 -31.82 -2.27 -0.50
C THR A 33 -32.68 -1.22 0.26
N PRO A 34 -32.24 0.05 0.46
CA PRO A 34 -32.31 0.78 1.74
C PRO A 34 -33.34 1.93 1.77
N PRO A 35 -33.48 2.69 2.88
CA PRO A 35 -34.35 3.87 2.94
C PRO A 35 -33.60 5.18 2.66
N GLN A 36 -34.28 6.11 1.99
CA GLN A 36 -33.89 7.52 1.86
C GLN A 36 -34.78 8.45 2.71
N THR A 37 -34.09 9.46 3.25
CA THR A 37 -34.43 10.83 3.67
C THR A 37 -35.81 11.42 3.36
N HIS A 38 -36.38 12.09 4.37
CA HIS A 38 -37.48 13.06 4.24
C HIS A 38 -37.00 14.50 4.55
N GLN A 39 -37.27 15.42 3.62
CA GLN A 39 -37.19 16.88 3.78
C GLN A 39 -38.36 17.41 4.64
N GLN A 40 -38.13 18.49 5.40
CA GLN A 40 -39.18 19.26 6.08
C GLN A 40 -39.29 20.68 5.53
N VAL A 41 -40.54 21.09 5.30
CA VAL A 41 -41.00 22.40 4.78
C VAL A 41 -41.51 23.29 5.92
N MET A 42 -41.28 24.60 5.74
CA MET A 42 -41.65 25.74 6.59
C MET A 42 -43.14 25.86 6.97
N LYS A 43 -43.40 26.45 8.15
CA LYS A 43 -44.64 27.22 8.45
C LYS A 43 -44.39 28.43 9.36
N LYS A 44 -44.88 29.59 8.89
CA LYS A 44 -45.01 30.91 9.56
C LYS A 44 -46.15 30.94 10.60
N ARG A 45 -46.01 31.71 11.70
CA ARG A 45 -47.12 32.55 12.26
C ARG A 45 -46.70 33.59 13.33
N ARG A 46 -47.03 34.86 13.01
CA ARG A 46 -47.67 35.97 13.80
C ARG A 46 -47.14 36.52 15.16
N ARG A 47 -46.71 37.81 15.08
CA ARG A 47 -47.15 39.06 15.77
C ARG A 47 -47.55 39.06 17.27
N ARG A 48 -46.95 39.98 18.04
CA ARG A 48 -47.64 40.93 18.97
C ARG A 48 -46.82 42.19 19.28
N ASP A 49 -47.56 43.28 19.45
CA ASP A 49 -47.25 44.71 19.62
C ASP A 49 -46.53 45.09 20.95
N ALA A 50 -45.56 46.01 20.96
CA ALA A 50 -45.63 47.47 21.19
C ALA A 50 -45.87 47.95 22.64
N SER A 51 -44.93 48.74 23.18
CA SER A 51 -45.24 49.90 24.04
C SER A 51 -44.04 50.84 24.18
N ARG A 52 -44.33 52.13 23.95
CA ARG A 52 -43.52 53.34 24.13
C ARG A 52 -43.23 53.64 25.60
N ARG A 53 -42.10 54.31 25.87
CA ARG A 53 -42.03 55.61 26.59
C ARG A 53 -40.58 56.14 26.66
N THR A 54 -40.36 57.29 26.06
CA THR A 54 -39.38 58.32 26.50
C THR A 54 -40.12 59.23 27.52
N PRO A 55 -39.44 59.97 28.42
CA PRO A 55 -38.69 61.19 28.02
C PRO A 55 -37.47 61.59 28.89
N ASP A 56 -36.75 62.55 28.31
CA ASP A 56 -36.17 63.74 28.93
C ASP A 56 -34.77 63.79 29.56
N THR A 57 -34.33 65.05 29.53
CA THR A 57 -33.00 65.61 29.40
C THR A 57 -32.51 66.25 30.71
N SER A 58 -31.20 66.53 30.73
CA SER A 58 -30.50 67.56 31.50
C SER A 58 -29.84 67.22 32.84
N SER A 59 -28.62 67.77 32.96
CA SER A 59 -27.86 68.19 34.16
C SER A 59 -26.53 67.46 34.45
N MET A 60 -25.44 68.13 34.05
CA MET A 60 -24.15 68.21 34.77
C MET A 60 -24.38 68.95 36.12
N PRO A 61 -23.64 68.69 37.21
CA PRO A 61 -22.21 69.06 37.28
C PRO A 61 -21.28 68.17 38.16
N GLN A 62 -19.99 68.53 38.03
CA GLN A 62 -18.75 68.16 38.73
C GLN A 62 -18.85 67.89 40.26
N TYR A 63 -18.11 66.88 40.76
CA TYR A 63 -16.87 67.00 41.58
C TYR A 63 -16.54 65.72 42.40
N LEU A 64 -15.23 65.49 42.56
CA LEU A 64 -14.52 64.84 43.69
C LEU A 64 -14.34 63.29 43.77
N TYR A 65 -13.07 62.91 43.54
CA TYR A 65 -12.17 62.18 44.46
C TYR A 65 -12.33 60.66 44.72
N GLN A 66 -11.18 59.98 44.54
CA GLN A 66 -10.67 58.79 45.24
C GLN A 66 -11.35 57.43 45.07
N ARG A 67 -10.71 56.54 44.29
CA ARG A 67 -10.15 55.25 44.76
C ARG A 67 -9.43 54.53 43.61
N ILE A 68 -8.11 54.40 43.72
CA ILE A 68 -7.30 53.50 42.89
C ILE A 68 -7.55 52.08 43.42
N PRO A 69 -8.11 51.15 42.62
CA PRO A 69 -8.28 49.77 43.08
C PRO A 69 -6.93 49.05 43.03
N SER A 70 -6.61 48.35 44.10
CA SER A 70 -5.44 47.49 44.32
C SER A 70 -5.46 46.22 43.45
N LEU A 71 -5.56 46.38 42.13
CA LEU A 71 -5.64 45.30 41.13
C LEU A 71 -4.25 44.82 40.63
N SER A 72 -3.16 45.42 41.11
CA SER A 72 -1.82 45.18 40.53
C SER A 72 -1.11 43.91 41.04
N LEU A 73 -1.48 43.36 42.20
CA LEU A 73 -0.72 42.24 42.79
C LEU A 73 -1.22 40.87 42.29
N THR A 74 -2.52 40.71 42.07
CA THR A 74 -3.11 39.46 41.57
C THR A 74 -2.76 39.17 40.11
N PHE A 75 -2.68 40.20 39.26
CA PHE A 75 -2.22 40.05 37.88
C PHE A 75 -0.75 39.61 37.79
N LEU A 76 0.09 40.06 38.72
CA LEU A 76 1.51 39.71 38.74
C LEU A 76 1.74 38.26 39.20
N PHE A 77 0.95 37.77 40.16
CA PHE A 77 0.97 36.36 40.56
C PHE A 77 0.42 35.42 39.47
N ILE A 78 -0.65 35.78 38.77
CA ILE A 78 -1.21 34.97 37.67
C ILE A 78 -0.24 34.94 36.48
N SER A 79 0.40 36.06 36.15
CA SER A 79 1.42 36.13 35.10
C SER A 79 2.65 35.26 35.46
N CYS A 80 3.12 35.32 36.71
CA CYS A 80 4.23 34.48 37.16
C CYS A 80 3.85 32.98 37.14
N LEU A 81 2.64 32.62 37.56
CA LEU A 81 2.16 31.23 37.54
C LEU A 81 2.03 30.70 36.10
N LEU A 82 1.55 31.51 35.16
CA LEU A 82 1.50 31.16 33.73
C LEU A 82 2.91 30.93 33.17
N THR A 83 3.89 31.80 33.50
CA THR A 83 5.27 31.64 33.02
C THR A 83 5.98 30.41 33.59
N ILE A 84 5.61 29.95 34.79
CA ILE A 84 6.18 28.74 35.40
C ILE A 84 5.52 27.46 34.86
N LEU A 85 4.26 27.53 34.40
CA LEU A 85 3.54 26.38 33.81
C LEU A 85 3.78 26.21 32.30
N LEU A 86 4.20 27.26 31.60
CA LEU A 86 4.56 27.24 30.16
C LEU A 86 5.58 26.15 29.76
N PRO A 87 6.68 25.87 30.50
CA PRO A 87 7.59 24.79 30.14
C PRO A 87 7.04 23.38 30.37
N VAL A 88 5.97 23.21 31.18
CA VAL A 88 5.37 21.88 31.45
C VAL A 88 4.39 21.48 30.33
N VAL A 89 3.77 22.44 29.66
CA VAL A 89 2.83 22.18 28.54
C VAL A 89 3.57 21.87 27.23
N SER A 90 4.86 22.22 27.12
CA SER A 90 5.68 22.02 25.91
C SER A 90 6.42 20.67 25.84
N ALA A 91 6.18 19.76 26.79
CA ALA A 91 6.82 18.42 26.82
C ALA A 91 5.91 17.31 26.28
N ALA A 92 4.90 17.64 25.46
CA ALA A 92 4.18 16.59 24.72
C ALA A 92 5.17 15.91 23.77
N PRO A 93 5.28 14.56 23.78
CA PRO A 93 6.17 13.86 22.87
C PRO A 93 5.80 14.23 21.42
N PRO A 94 6.78 14.41 20.52
CA PRO A 94 6.55 14.78 19.12
C PRO A 94 6.00 13.59 18.33
N CYS A 95 4.79 13.15 18.71
CA CYS A 95 4.06 12.06 18.10
C CYS A 95 2.63 12.49 17.77
N VAL A 96 2.11 11.96 16.67
CA VAL A 96 0.78 12.29 16.14
C VAL A 96 -0.27 11.52 16.92
N ARG A 97 -1.02 12.20 17.80
CA ARG A 97 -2.03 11.53 18.66
C ARG A 97 -3.31 11.13 17.94
N PHE A 98 -3.72 11.93 16.98
CA PHE A 98 -4.95 11.75 16.21
C PHE A 98 -4.58 11.91 14.74
N ALA A 99 -4.68 10.82 14.00
CA ALA A 99 -4.48 10.80 12.56
C ALA A 99 -5.28 9.66 11.95
N ASP A 100 -5.76 9.90 10.75
CA ASP A 100 -6.22 8.90 9.80
C ASP A 100 -5.15 8.73 8.70
N TYR A 101 -5.46 7.88 7.71
CA TYR A 101 -4.57 7.64 6.57
C TYR A 101 -4.35 8.94 5.76
N ASP A 102 -5.38 9.76 5.54
CA ASP A 102 -5.29 11.02 4.80
C ASP A 102 -4.35 12.02 5.47
N SER A 103 -4.46 12.20 6.78
CA SER A 103 -3.58 13.11 7.54
C SER A 103 -2.13 12.66 7.51
N ILE A 104 -1.88 11.34 7.59
CA ILE A 104 -0.51 10.79 7.49
C ILE A 104 0.05 10.97 6.07
N ASN A 105 -0.77 10.73 5.06
CA ASN A 105 -0.39 10.94 3.66
C ASN A 105 -0.04 12.40 3.40
N GLN A 106 -0.85 13.34 3.92
CA GLN A 106 -0.56 14.76 3.80
C GLN A 106 0.77 15.13 4.46
N MET A 107 1.10 14.56 5.62
CA MET A 107 2.41 14.76 6.25
C MET A 107 3.58 14.27 5.37
N PHE A 108 3.44 13.14 4.71
CA PHE A 108 4.46 12.65 3.76
C PHE A 108 4.55 13.52 2.50
N ILE A 109 3.42 13.98 1.97
CA ILE A 109 3.39 14.88 0.80
C ILE A 109 4.06 16.22 1.14
N ASP A 110 3.65 16.85 2.24
CA ASP A 110 4.13 18.19 2.64
C ASP A 110 5.59 18.17 3.09
N GLY A 111 6.00 17.12 3.79
CA GLY A 111 7.36 16.98 4.29
C GLY A 111 8.36 16.56 3.20
N GLY A 112 7.92 15.79 2.20
CA GLY A 112 8.78 15.30 1.13
C GLY A 112 9.85 14.29 1.60
N PRO A 113 11.01 14.22 0.91
CA PRO A 113 12.07 13.26 1.24
C PRO A 113 12.60 13.39 2.68
N GLY A 114 12.89 12.26 3.33
CA GLY A 114 13.42 12.21 4.70
C GLY A 114 12.38 12.44 5.81
N THR A 115 11.11 12.63 5.46
CA THR A 115 10.04 12.90 6.42
C THR A 115 9.77 11.70 7.31
N LYS A 116 9.76 11.92 8.62
CA LYS A 116 9.43 10.89 9.61
C LYS A 116 8.12 11.23 10.31
N VAL A 117 7.16 10.32 10.23
CA VAL A 117 5.89 10.42 10.93
C VAL A 117 5.92 9.46 12.12
N PHE A 118 5.92 10.04 13.31
CA PHE A 118 5.92 9.28 14.56
C PHE A 118 4.51 9.17 15.14
N LEU A 119 4.03 7.95 15.32
CA LEU A 119 2.78 7.63 16.00
C LEU A 119 3.01 7.48 17.50
N CYS A 120 2.01 7.81 18.30
CA CYS A 120 2.14 7.71 19.75
C CYS A 120 2.03 6.24 20.22
N PRO A 121 2.86 5.81 21.20
CA PRO A 121 2.79 4.48 21.79
C PRO A 121 1.39 4.09 22.28
N SER A 122 1.06 2.81 22.14
CA SER A 122 -0.21 2.19 22.57
C SER A 122 -1.47 2.87 22.01
N LYS A 123 -1.37 3.62 20.91
CA LYS A 123 -2.52 4.24 20.24
C LYS A 123 -3.02 3.40 19.07
N LEU A 124 -4.34 3.34 18.95
CA LEU A 124 -5.05 2.69 17.85
C LEU A 124 -5.43 3.74 16.80
N TYR A 125 -4.91 3.57 15.60
CA TYR A 125 -5.22 4.35 14.40
C TYR A 125 -6.09 3.49 13.50
N ARG A 126 -7.32 3.94 13.28
CA ARG A 126 -8.32 3.25 12.46
C ARG A 126 -8.23 3.80 11.05
N LEU A 127 -7.94 2.92 10.09
CA LEU A 127 -7.64 3.32 8.72
C LEU A 127 -8.77 2.86 7.79
N SER A 128 -9.40 3.81 7.12
CA SER A 128 -10.37 3.55 6.04
C SER A 128 -9.71 3.53 4.65
N GLY A 129 -8.40 3.80 4.56
CA GLY A 129 -7.62 3.82 3.33
C GLY A 129 -6.14 3.53 3.59
N THR A 130 -5.33 3.62 2.54
CA THR A 130 -3.91 3.24 2.53
C THR A 130 -3.02 4.42 2.91
N ILE A 131 -2.00 4.17 3.73
CA ILE A 131 -0.90 5.10 3.97
C ILE A 131 0.14 4.93 2.86
N VAL A 132 0.45 5.99 2.11
CA VAL A 132 1.29 5.95 0.91
C VAL A 132 2.54 6.79 1.13
N PHE A 133 3.71 6.16 1.04
CA PHE A 133 4.98 6.87 0.92
C PHE A 133 5.09 7.53 -0.45
N THR A 134 5.65 8.73 -0.49
CA THR A 134 5.70 9.57 -1.71
C THR A 134 7.11 9.93 -2.15
N ALA A 135 8.10 9.76 -1.27
CA ALA A 135 9.48 10.17 -1.48
C ALA A 135 10.49 9.27 -0.74
N ALA A 136 11.77 9.45 -1.07
CA ALA A 136 12.85 8.69 -0.47
C ALA A 136 13.05 9.02 1.01
N ASP A 137 13.62 8.06 1.76
CA ASP A 137 14.01 8.19 3.17
C ASP A 137 12.85 8.52 4.13
N GLN A 138 11.60 8.37 3.68
CA GLN A 138 10.44 8.55 4.53
C GLN A 138 10.27 7.40 5.52
N GLU A 139 9.79 7.70 6.71
CA GLU A 139 9.63 6.71 7.78
C GLU A 139 8.28 6.84 8.47
N LEU A 140 7.59 5.71 8.66
CA LEU A 140 6.44 5.58 9.54
C LEU A 140 6.84 4.71 10.73
N ALA A 141 6.76 5.27 11.93
CA ALA A 141 7.19 4.55 13.13
C ALA A 141 6.38 4.90 14.37
N THR A 142 6.43 4.05 15.40
CA THR A 142 6.04 4.46 16.75
C THR A 142 7.14 5.28 17.40
N TYR A 143 6.78 6.40 18.04
CA TYR A 143 7.70 7.23 18.79
C TYR A 143 8.43 6.43 19.87
N GLY A 144 9.75 6.52 19.90
CA GLY A 144 10.62 5.77 20.81
C GLY A 144 11.03 4.37 20.32
N TYR A 145 10.55 3.93 19.15
CA TYR A 145 10.82 2.61 18.56
C TYR A 145 10.63 1.42 19.52
N PRO A 146 9.48 1.33 20.21
CA PRO A 146 9.18 0.18 21.04
C PRO A 146 9.19 -1.15 20.28
N THR A 147 9.39 -2.25 21.00
CA THR A 147 9.40 -3.61 20.44
C THR A 147 8.24 -4.46 20.93
N GLY A 148 7.61 -4.09 22.05
CA GLY A 148 6.56 -4.89 22.68
C GLY A 148 5.13 -4.47 22.31
N SER A 149 4.21 -4.66 23.25
CA SER A 149 2.79 -4.28 23.10
C SER A 149 2.53 -2.76 23.05
N GLU A 150 3.52 -1.97 23.42
CA GLU A 150 3.47 -0.50 23.46
C GLU A 150 3.63 0.17 22.08
N ARG A 151 3.86 -0.63 21.02
CA ARG A 151 3.80 -0.17 19.62
C ARG A 151 2.43 0.46 19.30
N ALA A 152 2.43 1.48 18.44
CA ALA A 152 1.22 2.01 17.83
C ALA A 152 0.57 0.94 16.94
N ILE A 153 -0.77 0.90 16.95
CA ILE A 153 -1.58 -0.08 16.23
C ILE A 153 -2.24 0.60 15.05
N LEU A 154 -1.91 0.17 13.84
CA LEU A 154 -2.64 0.49 12.62
C LEU A 154 -3.65 -0.63 12.36
N ARG A 155 -4.94 -0.30 12.29
CA ARG A 155 -6.00 -1.29 12.04
C ARG A 155 -6.88 -0.88 10.86
N VAL A 156 -7.08 -1.80 9.92
CA VAL A 156 -8.02 -1.62 8.82
C VAL A 156 -9.46 -1.59 9.32
N GLU A 157 -10.20 -0.56 8.90
CA GLU A 157 -11.66 -0.48 9.02
C GLU A 157 -12.36 -0.31 7.66
N GLY A 158 -11.61 0.03 6.61
CA GLY A 158 -12.13 0.13 5.24
C GLY A 158 -12.54 -1.23 4.66
N LYS A 159 -13.78 -1.35 4.17
CA LYS A 159 -14.33 -2.62 3.64
C LYS A 159 -13.59 -3.13 2.41
N GLN A 160 -13.09 -2.24 1.56
CA GLN A 160 -12.36 -2.58 0.34
C GLN A 160 -10.84 -2.40 0.48
N THR A 161 -10.35 -2.18 1.70
CA THR A 161 -8.93 -1.94 1.95
C THR A 161 -8.26 -3.24 2.36
N SER A 162 -7.33 -3.73 1.54
CA SER A 162 -6.39 -4.81 1.86
C SER A 162 -5.07 -4.26 2.40
N THR A 163 -4.54 -3.24 1.72
CA THR A 163 -3.24 -2.62 2.02
C THR A 163 -3.36 -1.49 3.03
N VAL A 164 -2.55 -1.55 4.09
CA VAL A 164 -2.44 -0.50 5.12
C VAL A 164 -1.31 0.46 4.79
N ILE A 165 -0.17 -0.05 4.32
CA ILE A 165 1.00 0.75 3.97
C ILE A 165 1.47 0.37 2.57
N GLN A 166 1.70 1.39 1.74
CA GLN A 166 2.24 1.25 0.40
C GLN A 166 3.47 2.16 0.22
N GLY A 167 4.57 1.60 -0.27
CA GLY A 167 5.84 2.29 -0.49
C GLY A 167 6.66 1.68 -1.62
N ASP A 168 5.98 1.16 -2.65
CA ASP A 168 6.55 0.58 -3.87
C ASP A 168 6.66 1.59 -5.02
N CYS A 169 6.54 2.89 -4.73
CA CYS A 169 6.60 3.94 -5.74
C CYS A 169 8.01 4.11 -6.31
N ARG A 170 8.13 4.57 -7.57
CA ARG A 170 9.45 4.83 -8.20
C ARG A 170 10.36 5.76 -7.41
N ARG A 171 9.82 6.67 -6.60
CA ARG A 171 10.61 7.62 -5.78
C ARG A 171 10.85 7.14 -4.35
N CYS A 172 10.33 5.97 -3.97
CA CYS A 172 10.32 5.45 -2.61
C CYS A 172 11.60 4.64 -2.31
N ALA A 173 12.76 5.28 -2.41
CA ALA A 173 14.02 4.68 -1.96
C ALA A 173 14.16 4.76 -0.44
N ARG A 174 14.63 3.70 0.21
CA ARG A 174 14.96 3.67 1.65
C ARG A 174 13.81 4.03 2.59
N VAL A 175 12.57 3.80 2.17
CA VAL A 175 11.41 4.01 3.03
C VAL A 175 11.38 2.98 4.17
N GLY A 176 10.93 3.41 5.35
CA GLY A 176 11.01 2.62 6.57
C GLY A 176 9.67 2.48 7.29
N VAL A 177 9.34 1.25 7.68
CA VAL A 177 8.22 0.91 8.56
C VAL A 177 8.79 0.28 9.83
N ARG A 178 8.59 0.93 10.99
CA ARG A 178 9.29 0.51 12.22
C ARG A 178 8.41 0.50 13.46
N SER A 179 8.54 -0.56 14.26
CA SER A 179 7.94 -0.60 15.61
C SER A 179 6.42 -0.38 15.58
N LEU A 180 5.70 -1.02 14.67
CA LEU A 180 4.24 -0.91 14.53
C LEU A 180 3.57 -2.27 14.73
N ILE A 181 2.34 -2.26 15.24
CA ILE A 181 1.41 -3.39 15.10
C ILE A 181 0.51 -3.06 13.91
N ILE A 182 0.50 -3.91 12.88
CA ILE A 182 -0.25 -3.71 11.64
C ILE A 182 -1.27 -4.84 11.53
N ASP A 183 -2.54 -4.50 11.67
CA ASP A 183 -3.66 -5.43 11.79
C ASP A 183 -4.64 -5.24 10.62
N GLY A 184 -4.65 -6.21 9.69
CA GLY A 184 -5.56 -6.21 8.55
C GLY A 184 -7.03 -6.45 8.93
N ASN A 185 -7.32 -6.82 10.19
CA ASN A 185 -8.67 -6.97 10.71
C ASN A 185 -9.55 -8.00 9.95
N ARG A 186 -8.91 -9.01 9.33
CA ARG A 186 -9.58 -10.09 8.57
C ARG A 186 -10.73 -10.74 9.34
N LYS A 187 -10.57 -11.04 10.63
CA LYS A 187 -11.61 -11.66 11.47
C LYS A 187 -12.93 -10.89 11.49
N LYS A 188 -12.89 -9.55 11.37
CA LYS A 188 -14.08 -8.70 11.39
C LYS A 188 -14.58 -8.36 9.99
N LEU A 189 -13.68 -8.10 9.05
CA LEU A 189 -14.01 -7.60 7.71
C LEU A 189 -14.09 -8.70 6.65
N GLY A 190 -13.70 -9.93 6.99
CA GLY A 190 -13.51 -11.01 6.04
C GLY A 190 -12.35 -10.75 5.09
N ARG A 191 -12.26 -11.60 4.07
CA ARG A 191 -11.27 -11.54 2.99
C ARG A 191 -11.72 -10.54 1.92
N ILE A 192 -10.80 -10.13 1.06
CA ILE A 192 -11.19 -9.39 -0.15
C ILE A 192 -11.64 -10.38 -1.21
N LYS A 193 -12.88 -10.22 -1.70
CA LYS A 193 -13.48 -11.12 -2.69
C LYS A 193 -12.92 -10.94 -4.10
N ASN A 194 -12.62 -9.69 -4.47
CA ASN A 194 -12.03 -9.38 -5.76
C ASN A 194 -10.52 -9.63 -5.68
N MET A 195 -10.01 -10.61 -6.41
CA MET A 195 -8.59 -10.98 -6.34
C MET A 195 -7.67 -9.83 -6.74
N ASP A 196 -8.09 -8.97 -7.68
CA ASP A 196 -7.33 -7.81 -8.13
C ASP A 196 -7.11 -6.78 -7.01
N ASP A 197 -8.01 -6.74 -6.03
CA ASP A 197 -7.94 -5.85 -4.86
C ASP A 197 -7.30 -6.54 -3.64
N ALA A 198 -7.02 -7.84 -3.72
CA ALA A 198 -6.57 -8.68 -2.60
C ALA A 198 -5.05 -8.64 -2.38
N ALA A 199 -4.44 -7.45 -2.49
CA ALA A 199 -3.01 -7.26 -2.36
C ALA A 199 -2.46 -7.46 -0.92
N GLY A 200 -1.15 -7.28 -0.75
CA GLY A 200 -0.48 -7.40 0.55
C GLY A 200 -0.92 -6.36 1.58
N LEU A 201 -0.90 -6.72 2.87
CA LEU A 201 -1.22 -5.77 3.97
C LEU A 201 -0.19 -4.65 4.06
N VAL A 202 1.09 -4.96 3.84
CA VAL A 202 2.17 -3.99 3.66
C VAL A 202 2.83 -4.28 2.31
N ILE A 203 2.92 -3.26 1.46
CA ILE A 203 3.54 -3.36 0.13
C ILE A 203 4.69 -2.36 0.07
N LEU A 204 5.92 -2.87 -0.02
CA LEU A 204 7.12 -2.07 -0.23
C LEU A 204 7.88 -2.62 -1.45
N GLY A 205 9.09 -2.13 -1.67
CA GLY A 205 9.93 -2.50 -2.79
C GLY A 205 9.91 -1.41 -3.85
N GLY A 206 9.94 -1.78 -5.13
CA GLY A 206 9.86 -0.81 -6.22
C GLY A 206 11.10 0.05 -6.45
N ASN A 207 12.02 0.12 -5.48
CA ASN A 207 13.28 0.86 -5.55
C ASN A 207 14.29 0.23 -4.57
N GLU A 208 15.32 0.93 -4.13
CA GLU A 208 16.32 0.37 -3.22
C GLU A 208 16.02 0.57 -1.72
N GLY A 209 16.48 -0.35 -0.88
CA GLY A 209 16.75 -0.11 0.55
C GLY A 209 15.54 -0.05 1.47
N GLN A 210 14.35 -0.49 1.06
CA GLN A 210 13.15 -0.44 1.91
C GLN A 210 13.34 -1.30 3.16
N SER A 211 12.73 -0.89 4.28
CA SER A 211 12.91 -1.61 5.54
C SER A 211 11.62 -1.79 6.34
N VAL A 212 11.45 -2.99 6.90
CA VAL A 212 10.42 -3.33 7.88
C VAL A 212 11.11 -3.91 9.11
N LYS A 213 11.04 -3.20 10.24
CA LYS A 213 11.80 -3.58 11.44
C LYS A 213 10.97 -3.53 12.72
N ASN A 214 11.11 -4.54 13.57
CA ASN A 214 10.45 -4.61 14.88
C ASN A 214 8.91 -4.48 14.82
N CYS A 215 8.29 -4.87 13.71
CA CYS A 215 6.84 -4.79 13.51
C CYS A 215 6.14 -6.10 13.90
N TRP A 216 4.86 -6.01 14.24
CA TRP A 216 3.96 -7.17 14.36
C TRP A 216 2.87 -7.06 13.30
N ILE A 217 2.94 -7.90 12.28
CA ILE A 217 2.07 -7.85 11.09
C ILE A 217 1.13 -9.05 11.13
N LYS A 218 -0.18 -8.81 11.07
CA LYS A 218 -1.17 -9.88 11.28
C LYS A 218 -2.50 -9.66 10.58
N ASN A 219 -3.23 -10.76 10.44
CA ASN A 219 -4.58 -10.82 9.90
C ASN A 219 -4.75 -10.07 8.55
N PRO A 220 -3.86 -10.25 7.55
CA PRO A 220 -4.04 -9.63 6.25
C PRO A 220 -5.33 -10.14 5.58
N ARG A 221 -5.96 -9.26 4.80
CA ARG A 221 -7.21 -9.60 4.08
C ARG A 221 -6.96 -10.09 2.65
N GLY A 222 -5.75 -9.86 2.14
CA GLY A 222 -5.28 -10.36 0.85
C GLY A 222 -4.36 -11.58 1.01
N PHE A 223 -3.59 -11.87 -0.03
CA PHE A 223 -2.78 -13.09 -0.15
C PHE A 223 -1.46 -13.07 0.63
N THR A 224 -1.02 -11.93 1.17
CA THR A 224 0.25 -11.85 1.92
C THR A 224 0.23 -10.78 3.00
N ALA A 225 0.96 -11.00 4.09
CA ALA A 225 1.15 -9.98 5.12
C ALA A 225 2.16 -8.90 4.69
N LEU A 226 3.25 -9.29 4.05
CA LEU A 226 4.28 -8.38 3.56
C LEU A 226 4.69 -8.74 2.14
N HIS A 227 4.49 -7.82 1.20
CA HIS A 227 4.93 -7.95 -0.18
C HIS A 227 6.06 -6.97 -0.46
N ILE A 228 7.24 -7.47 -0.79
CA ILE A 228 8.37 -6.66 -1.26
C ILE A 228 8.51 -6.87 -2.77
N ARG A 229 8.00 -5.91 -3.54
CA ARG A 229 7.93 -5.96 -5.00
C ARG A 229 9.28 -5.68 -5.65
N GLU A 230 9.54 -6.38 -6.74
CA GLU A 230 10.64 -6.26 -7.69
C GLU A 230 10.75 -4.86 -8.33
N GLY A 231 9.62 -4.17 -8.44
CA GLY A 231 9.48 -2.87 -9.11
C GLY A 231 9.32 -2.97 -10.62
N ASP A 232 8.78 -1.92 -11.23
CA ASP A 232 8.36 -1.91 -12.65
C ASP A 232 9.39 -2.41 -13.69
N LYS A 233 10.68 -2.32 -13.37
CA LYS A 233 11.81 -2.72 -14.22
C LYS A 233 12.81 -3.61 -13.46
N LEU A 234 12.33 -4.37 -12.46
CA LEU A 234 13.14 -5.27 -11.65
C LEU A 234 14.31 -4.56 -10.92
N GLN A 235 14.12 -3.26 -10.61
CA GLN A 235 15.15 -2.41 -10.01
C GLN A 235 15.24 -2.51 -8.49
N CYS A 236 14.33 -3.22 -7.82
CA CYS A 236 14.38 -3.31 -6.37
C CYS A 236 15.64 -4.04 -5.92
N THR A 237 16.35 -3.46 -4.95
CA THR A 237 17.54 -4.06 -4.33
C THR A 237 17.67 -3.68 -2.85
N GLY A 238 18.23 -4.54 -2.02
CA GLY A 238 18.67 -4.19 -0.67
C GLY A 238 17.56 -4.01 0.35
N ALA A 239 16.40 -4.66 0.21
CA ALA A 239 15.35 -4.58 1.22
C ALA A 239 15.77 -5.26 2.54
N MET A 240 15.31 -4.74 3.68
CA MET A 240 15.67 -5.22 5.02
C MET A 240 14.45 -5.55 5.87
N ILE A 241 14.20 -6.84 6.08
CA ILE A 241 13.07 -7.36 6.86
C ILE A 241 13.68 -8.02 8.11
N ASP A 242 13.68 -7.28 9.22
CA ASP A 242 14.52 -7.56 10.38
C ASP A 242 13.70 -7.56 11.68
N LYS A 243 13.75 -8.65 12.45
CA LYS A 243 13.16 -8.73 13.81
C LYS A 243 11.66 -8.46 13.88
N ASN A 244 10.90 -8.95 12.91
CA ASN A 244 9.45 -8.81 12.89
C ASN A 244 8.77 -10.05 13.47
N GLU A 245 7.57 -9.85 14.01
CA GLU A 245 6.60 -10.91 14.29
C GLU A 245 5.56 -10.91 13.17
N ILE A 246 5.38 -12.02 12.46
CA ILE A 246 4.50 -12.11 11.30
C ILE A 246 3.54 -13.28 11.52
N GLY A 247 2.31 -12.98 11.91
CA GLY A 247 1.36 -14.02 12.33
C GLY A 247 0.22 -13.51 13.20
N PRO A 248 -0.93 -14.21 13.26
CA PRO A 248 -1.34 -15.23 12.30
C PRO A 248 -1.66 -14.59 10.95
N VAL A 249 -1.48 -15.36 9.87
CA VAL A 249 -1.71 -14.90 8.49
C VAL A 249 -2.50 -15.95 7.71
N GLY A 250 -3.64 -15.52 7.17
CA GLY A 250 -4.58 -16.40 6.47
C GLY A 250 -5.52 -17.16 7.40
N GLU A 251 -6.28 -18.09 6.82
CA GLU A 251 -7.26 -18.96 7.47
C GLU A 251 -7.11 -20.39 6.95
N GLU A 252 -7.52 -21.38 7.75
CA GLU A 252 -7.57 -22.78 7.29
C GLU A 252 -8.55 -22.87 6.11
N TYR A 253 -8.13 -23.54 5.05
CA TYR A 253 -8.96 -23.81 3.90
C TYR A 253 -10.03 -24.86 4.22
N ASP A 254 -11.27 -24.56 3.87
CA ASP A 254 -12.40 -25.47 4.03
C ASP A 254 -13.12 -25.62 2.67
N PRO A 255 -13.01 -26.76 1.96
CA PRO A 255 -13.57 -26.91 0.62
C PRO A 255 -15.10 -26.76 0.58
N ASP A 256 -15.80 -27.02 1.69
CA ASP A 256 -17.26 -26.86 1.76
C ASP A 256 -17.66 -25.38 1.75
N LEU A 257 -16.80 -24.50 2.29
CA LEU A 257 -17.02 -23.06 2.37
C LEU A 257 -16.32 -22.29 1.25
N ASP A 258 -15.12 -22.74 0.89
CA ASP A 258 -14.18 -22.05 0.03
C ASP A 258 -14.23 -22.54 -1.43
N GLY A 259 -14.95 -23.63 -1.73
CA GLY A 259 -14.95 -24.26 -3.06
C GLY A 259 -13.81 -25.27 -3.22
N GLU A 260 -13.66 -25.87 -4.40
CA GLU A 260 -12.67 -26.93 -4.66
C GLU A 260 -11.22 -26.43 -4.73
N ASP A 261 -11.04 -25.15 -5.05
CA ASP A 261 -9.76 -24.50 -5.20
C ASP A 261 -9.67 -23.26 -4.28
N PRO A 262 -8.70 -23.21 -3.34
CA PRO A 262 -8.55 -22.07 -2.44
C PRO A 262 -8.26 -20.76 -3.17
N GLU A 263 -7.60 -20.79 -4.33
CA GLU A 263 -7.27 -19.57 -5.08
C GLU A 263 -8.53 -18.92 -5.64
N SER A 264 -9.48 -19.71 -6.13
CA SER A 264 -10.73 -19.23 -6.73
C SER A 264 -11.91 -19.15 -5.76
N SER A 265 -11.64 -19.09 -4.45
CA SER A 265 -12.68 -19.08 -3.42
C SER A 265 -13.68 -17.91 -3.58
N PRO A 266 -15.01 -18.16 -3.52
CA PRO A 266 -16.02 -17.11 -3.65
C PRO A 266 -16.02 -16.11 -2.48
N LEU A 267 -15.33 -16.45 -1.38
CA LEU A 267 -15.15 -15.59 -0.22
C LEU A 267 -13.85 -14.78 -0.28
N GLY A 268 -13.03 -14.97 -1.31
CA GLY A 268 -11.64 -14.51 -1.40
C GLY A 268 -10.67 -15.56 -0.87
N ARG A 269 -9.39 -15.45 -1.25
CA ARG A 269 -8.35 -16.45 -0.95
C ARG A 269 -8.20 -16.70 0.57
N PRO A 270 -8.41 -17.93 1.08
CA PRO A 270 -8.23 -18.29 2.49
C PRO A 270 -6.76 -18.23 2.90
N LEU A 271 -5.90 -18.71 2.00
CA LEU A 271 -4.47 -18.87 2.23
C LEU A 271 -3.76 -17.53 2.10
N ALA A 272 -2.74 -17.32 2.93
CA ALA A 272 -1.89 -16.14 2.80
C ALA A 272 -0.46 -16.40 3.26
N ASP A 273 0.48 -15.77 2.55
CA ASP A 273 1.90 -15.80 2.85
C ASP A 273 2.25 -14.88 4.02
N GLY A 274 3.26 -15.25 4.80
CA GLY A 274 3.88 -14.33 5.75
C GLY A 274 4.65 -13.21 5.04
N LEU A 275 5.56 -13.59 4.14
CA LEU A 275 6.40 -12.70 3.37
C LEU A 275 6.53 -13.19 1.93
N SER A 276 6.23 -12.32 0.99
CA SER A 276 6.44 -12.50 -0.44
C SER A 276 7.52 -11.51 -0.88
N ILE A 277 8.70 -11.98 -1.32
CA ILE A 277 9.84 -11.11 -1.66
C ILE A 277 10.40 -11.37 -3.06
N ALA A 278 10.47 -10.32 -3.87
CA ALA A 278 11.00 -10.31 -5.23
C ALA A 278 12.09 -9.22 -5.43
N CYS A 279 12.82 -8.86 -4.37
CA CYS A 279 13.75 -7.74 -4.37
C CYS A 279 15.19 -8.20 -4.13
N ARG A 280 16.08 -7.95 -5.09
CA ARG A 280 17.46 -8.49 -5.09
C ARG A 280 18.29 -8.02 -3.90
N ASP A 281 19.36 -8.75 -3.59
CA ASP A 281 20.35 -8.38 -2.57
C ASP A 281 19.75 -8.03 -1.20
N SER A 282 18.61 -8.63 -0.87
CA SER A 282 17.83 -8.31 0.32
C SER A 282 18.21 -9.17 1.52
N PHE A 283 17.74 -8.75 2.70
CA PHE A 283 17.95 -9.43 3.97
C PHE A 283 16.62 -9.72 4.64
N VAL A 284 16.36 -11.00 4.92
CA VAL A 284 15.22 -11.46 5.74
C VAL A 284 15.81 -12.20 6.94
N ARG A 285 15.86 -11.56 8.10
CA ARG A 285 16.53 -12.16 9.26
C ARG A 285 15.87 -11.91 10.61
N ASP A 286 16.13 -12.85 11.52
CA ASP A 286 15.73 -12.78 12.92
C ASP A 286 14.22 -12.55 13.10
N ASN A 287 13.40 -12.91 12.10
CA ASN A 287 11.94 -12.76 12.18
C ASN A 287 11.31 -14.02 12.79
N THR A 288 10.18 -13.83 13.46
CA THR A 288 9.32 -14.91 13.95
C THR A 288 8.05 -14.96 13.12
N PHE A 289 7.87 -16.04 12.37
CA PHE A 289 6.68 -16.36 11.61
C PHE A 289 5.87 -17.40 12.37
N TYR A 290 4.56 -17.19 12.47
CA TYR A 290 3.69 -18.16 13.10
C TYR A 290 2.30 -18.16 12.49
N ASP A 291 1.75 -19.36 12.35
CA ASP A 291 0.39 -19.57 11.83
C ASP A 291 0.13 -18.86 10.49
N ASN A 292 1.08 -19.00 9.56
CA ASN A 292 0.95 -18.60 8.16
C ASN A 292 0.35 -19.77 7.37
N THR A 293 -0.78 -19.59 6.70
CA THR A 293 -1.51 -20.74 6.12
C THR A 293 -1.04 -21.15 4.74
N ASP A 294 -0.43 -20.23 4.01
CA ASP A 294 0.27 -20.53 2.78
C ASP A 294 1.74 -20.83 3.08
N ALA A 295 2.69 -20.09 2.52
CA ALA A 295 4.08 -20.14 2.91
C ALA A 295 4.42 -19.08 3.97
N SER A 296 5.32 -19.40 4.90
CA SER A 296 5.83 -18.36 5.81
C SER A 296 6.71 -17.35 5.06
N ILE A 297 7.54 -17.84 4.12
CA ILE A 297 8.37 -17.03 3.23
C ILE A 297 8.31 -17.60 1.81
N VAL A 298 7.95 -16.77 0.83
CA VAL A 298 8.09 -17.05 -0.61
C VAL A 298 9.14 -16.12 -1.19
N ILE A 299 10.16 -16.71 -1.84
CA ILE A 299 11.21 -15.98 -2.55
C ILE A 299 10.89 -16.08 -4.05
N TYR A 300 10.47 -14.98 -4.65
CA TYR A 300 10.20 -14.89 -6.10
C TYR A 300 11.49 -14.54 -6.83
N CYS A 301 12.30 -15.56 -7.16
CA CYS A 301 13.56 -15.44 -7.90
C CYS A 301 14.35 -14.19 -7.50
N SER A 302 14.82 -14.07 -6.26
CA SER A 302 15.34 -12.80 -5.73
C SER A 302 16.88 -12.81 -5.59
N PRO A 303 17.68 -12.75 -6.69
CA PRO A 303 19.14 -12.92 -6.66
C PRO A 303 19.84 -12.16 -5.54
N GLY A 304 20.85 -12.80 -4.94
CA GLY A 304 21.65 -12.21 -3.85
C GLY A 304 20.94 -12.12 -2.49
N THR A 305 19.67 -12.51 -2.38
CA THR A 305 18.90 -12.39 -1.12
C THR A 305 19.36 -13.39 -0.05
N LEU A 306 19.53 -12.91 1.18
CA LEU A 306 19.88 -13.71 2.35
C LEU A 306 18.67 -13.87 3.29
N VAL A 307 18.23 -15.12 3.50
CA VAL A 307 17.21 -15.52 4.47
C VAL A 307 17.88 -16.25 5.63
N LEU A 308 18.00 -15.59 6.78
CA LEU A 308 18.88 -16.01 7.87
C LEU A 308 18.19 -16.03 9.25
N ALA A 309 18.34 -17.12 10.00
CA ALA A 309 17.98 -17.15 11.43
C ALA A 309 16.53 -16.76 11.74
N ASN A 310 15.60 -17.05 10.83
CA ASN A 310 14.18 -16.88 11.08
C ASN A 310 13.62 -18.12 11.81
N HIS A 311 12.61 -17.90 12.62
CA HIS A 311 11.88 -18.97 13.30
C HIS A 311 10.46 -19.05 12.74
N ILE A 312 10.08 -20.20 12.20
CA ILE A 312 8.79 -20.47 11.58
C ILE A 312 8.07 -21.53 12.42
N THR A 313 6.82 -21.30 12.82
CA THR A 313 6.07 -22.27 13.63
C THR A 313 4.60 -22.37 13.22
N ALA A 314 4.13 -23.60 12.96
CA ALA A 314 2.70 -23.89 12.80
C ALA A 314 2.10 -24.39 14.12
N ARG A 315 1.27 -23.55 14.75
CA ARG A 315 0.75 -23.75 16.10
C ARG A 315 -0.75 -24.03 16.11
N SER A 316 -1.52 -23.12 15.53
CA SER A 316 -2.98 -23.13 15.55
C SER A 316 -3.59 -23.32 14.16
N LEU A 317 -2.85 -22.94 13.11
CA LEU A 317 -3.23 -23.12 11.71
C LEU A 317 -2.21 -23.99 10.96
N SER A 318 -2.69 -24.76 9.98
CA SER A 318 -1.83 -25.52 9.06
C SER A 318 -1.20 -24.58 8.03
N SER A 319 0.04 -24.86 7.64
CA SER A 319 0.81 -24.14 6.62
C SER A 319 1.10 -25.04 5.44
N MET A 320 1.01 -24.50 4.22
CA MET A 320 1.47 -25.22 3.03
C MET A 320 2.98 -25.37 3.02
N ALA A 321 3.72 -24.31 3.38
CA ALA A 321 5.17 -24.40 3.43
C ALA A 321 5.82 -23.49 4.48
N GLY A 322 7.00 -23.90 4.94
CA GLY A 322 7.87 -23.00 5.67
C GLY A 322 8.47 -21.95 4.73
N ILE A 323 9.33 -22.38 3.80
CA ILE A 323 10.01 -21.52 2.83
C ILE A 323 9.85 -22.09 1.42
N LEU A 324 9.50 -21.26 0.45
CA LEU A 324 9.38 -21.62 -0.97
C LEU A 324 10.35 -20.84 -1.87
N LEU A 325 10.97 -21.58 -2.80
CA LEU A 325 11.79 -21.11 -3.92
C LEU A 325 11.30 -21.84 -5.18
N VAL A 326 10.07 -21.58 -5.59
CA VAL A 326 9.33 -22.40 -6.57
C VAL A 326 8.92 -21.63 -7.82
N ASP A 327 8.93 -20.31 -7.75
CA ASP A 327 8.49 -19.47 -8.87
C ASP A 327 9.61 -19.28 -9.89
N GLN A 328 9.22 -19.05 -11.14
CA GLN A 328 10.12 -18.63 -12.22
C GLN A 328 10.12 -17.10 -12.39
N THR A 329 9.02 -16.43 -12.11
CA THR A 329 8.92 -14.97 -12.22
C THR A 329 9.34 -14.28 -10.92
N PRO A 330 9.82 -13.03 -10.98
CA PRO A 330 9.98 -12.19 -12.18
C PRO A 330 11.39 -12.21 -12.80
N PHE A 331 12.33 -13.02 -12.28
CA PHE A 331 13.72 -13.06 -12.77
C PHE A 331 14.08 -14.37 -13.50
N ASP A 332 13.15 -14.90 -14.30
CA ASP A 332 13.37 -16.06 -15.18
C ASP A 332 14.00 -17.30 -14.50
N GLY A 333 13.63 -17.55 -13.25
CA GLY A 333 14.12 -18.67 -12.44
C GLY A 333 15.51 -18.45 -11.84
N ASP A 334 16.04 -17.22 -11.84
CA ASP A 334 17.35 -16.91 -11.27
C ASP A 334 17.28 -16.75 -9.73
N TYR A 335 17.94 -17.67 -9.04
CA TYR A 335 18.17 -17.65 -7.60
C TYR A 335 19.68 -17.54 -7.29
N SER A 336 20.50 -17.11 -8.25
CA SER A 336 21.94 -16.94 -8.06
C SER A 336 22.24 -16.04 -6.87
N GLY A 337 23.11 -16.53 -5.98
CA GLY A 337 23.47 -15.81 -4.75
C GLY A 337 22.38 -15.80 -3.66
N VAL A 338 21.19 -16.37 -3.89
CA VAL A 338 20.21 -16.58 -2.82
C VAL A 338 20.77 -17.56 -1.80
N VAL A 339 20.69 -17.20 -0.52
CA VAL A 339 21.14 -18.04 0.58
C VAL A 339 20.04 -18.15 1.62
N VAL A 340 19.54 -19.36 1.86
CA VAL A 340 18.59 -19.67 2.95
C VAL A 340 19.34 -20.49 3.99
N LYS A 341 19.64 -19.89 5.15
CA LYS A 341 20.45 -20.58 6.15
C LYS A 341 20.04 -20.36 7.59
N GLN A 342 20.29 -21.38 8.42
CA GLN A 342 20.12 -21.32 9.87
C GLN A 342 18.70 -20.94 10.32
N ASN A 343 17.68 -21.18 9.48
CA ASN A 343 16.28 -21.01 9.86
C ASN A 343 15.81 -22.25 10.63
N ILE A 344 14.87 -22.06 11.55
CA ILE A 344 14.22 -23.14 12.29
C ILE A 344 12.75 -23.20 11.88
N ILE A 345 12.30 -24.36 11.41
CA ILE A 345 10.93 -24.60 10.95
C ILE A 345 10.32 -25.69 11.84
N ASP A 346 9.28 -25.33 12.57
CA ASP A 346 8.68 -26.17 13.61
C ASP A 346 7.19 -26.42 13.35
N ALA A 347 6.86 -27.63 12.92
CA ALA A 347 5.49 -28.13 12.82
C ALA A 347 4.98 -28.56 14.21
N ALA A 348 4.92 -27.61 15.14
CA ALA A 348 4.80 -27.85 16.57
C ALA A 348 3.50 -28.56 16.95
N SER A 349 2.38 -28.08 16.41
CA SER A 349 1.05 -28.60 16.71
C SER A 349 0.10 -28.61 15.52
N ARG A 350 0.49 -27.99 14.41
CA ARG A 350 -0.24 -28.02 13.15
C ARG A 350 0.71 -28.37 12.01
N SER A 351 0.13 -28.81 10.91
CA SER A 351 0.96 -29.31 9.82
C SER A 351 1.68 -28.21 9.09
N ILE A 352 2.94 -28.47 8.76
CA ILE A 352 3.66 -27.77 7.69
C ILE A 352 3.88 -28.81 6.61
N ARG A 353 3.23 -28.66 5.45
CA ARG A 353 3.21 -29.74 4.43
C ARG A 353 4.58 -29.92 3.78
N VAL A 354 5.31 -28.83 3.56
CA VAL A 354 6.70 -28.85 3.11
C VAL A 354 7.52 -27.87 3.94
N GLY A 355 8.58 -28.33 4.61
CA GLY A 355 9.47 -27.44 5.37
C GLY A 355 10.14 -26.41 4.45
N ILE A 356 10.92 -26.88 3.47
CA ILE A 356 11.53 -26.06 2.43
C ILE A 356 11.25 -26.67 1.04
N GLY A 357 10.56 -25.93 0.19
CA GLY A 357 10.27 -26.31 -1.19
C GLY A 357 11.17 -25.58 -2.18
N ILE A 358 11.79 -26.32 -3.11
CA ILE A 358 12.70 -25.78 -4.11
C ILE A 358 12.34 -26.37 -5.48
N GLY A 359 11.99 -25.53 -6.45
CA GLY A 359 11.55 -25.97 -7.77
C GLY A 359 10.04 -25.94 -7.99
N SER A 360 9.63 -25.58 -9.21
CA SER A 360 8.22 -25.43 -9.60
C SER A 360 7.37 -26.66 -9.30
N THR A 361 7.94 -27.86 -9.48
CA THR A 361 7.28 -29.15 -9.27
C THR A 361 6.84 -29.38 -7.82
N VAL A 362 7.40 -28.66 -6.86
CA VAL A 362 6.96 -28.75 -5.46
C VAL A 362 5.56 -28.15 -5.27
N TRP A 363 5.25 -27.09 -6.03
CA TRP A 363 4.04 -26.27 -5.90
C TRP A 363 3.09 -26.37 -7.10
N SER A 364 3.49 -26.99 -8.20
CA SER A 364 2.68 -27.11 -9.41
C SER A 364 2.90 -28.45 -10.12
N ASP A 365 2.20 -28.65 -11.22
CA ASP A 365 2.40 -29.72 -12.21
C ASP A 365 3.53 -29.41 -13.22
N ASP A 366 4.19 -28.26 -13.08
CA ASP A 366 5.34 -27.90 -13.90
C ASP A 366 6.57 -28.72 -13.50
N THR A 367 6.87 -29.71 -14.33
CA THR A 367 8.03 -30.62 -14.21
C THR A 367 9.17 -30.24 -15.17
N GLU A 368 8.96 -29.25 -16.03
CA GLU A 368 9.90 -28.89 -17.10
C GLU A 368 10.76 -27.69 -16.73
N THR A 369 10.24 -26.76 -15.93
CA THR A 369 10.98 -25.56 -15.53
C THR A 369 12.18 -25.91 -14.66
N ILE A 370 13.35 -25.40 -15.08
CA ILE A 370 14.61 -25.51 -14.35
C ILE A 370 14.95 -24.17 -13.72
N LEU A 371 14.91 -24.12 -12.38
CA LEU A 371 15.37 -22.96 -11.60
C LEU A 371 16.89 -23.02 -11.41
N LYS A 372 17.54 -21.86 -11.33
CA LYS A 372 19.00 -21.75 -11.40
C LYS A 372 19.62 -21.08 -10.18
N GLY A 373 20.64 -21.71 -9.63
CA GLY A 373 21.46 -21.16 -8.55
C GLY A 373 20.73 -21.10 -7.20
N GLY A 374 21.47 -20.88 -6.12
CA GLY A 374 20.90 -20.77 -4.78
C GLY A 374 21.50 -21.76 -3.81
N THR A 375 21.38 -21.47 -2.52
CA THR A 375 22.12 -22.18 -1.48
C THR A 375 21.28 -22.32 -0.21
N ILE A 376 21.02 -23.57 0.20
CA ILE A 376 20.18 -23.92 1.35
C ILE A 376 21.06 -24.63 2.39
N LEU A 377 21.37 -23.95 3.48
CA LEU A 377 22.40 -24.39 4.43
C LEU A 377 21.96 -24.41 5.89
N ASN A 378 22.22 -25.51 6.59
CA ASN A 378 22.13 -25.57 8.05
C ASN A 378 20.76 -25.13 8.61
N ASN A 379 19.66 -25.35 7.87
CA ASN A 379 18.32 -25.13 8.37
C ASN A 379 17.89 -26.34 9.22
N GLY A 380 17.10 -26.08 10.26
CA GLY A 380 16.60 -27.09 11.18
C GLY A 380 15.10 -27.31 11.03
N LEU A 381 14.72 -28.57 10.86
CA LEU A 381 13.33 -28.99 10.74
C LEU A 381 12.95 -29.81 11.98
N LYS A 382 11.83 -29.49 12.61
CA LYS A 382 11.34 -30.20 13.80
C LYS A 382 9.81 -30.15 13.90
N GLY A 383 9.28 -30.85 14.89
CA GLY A 383 7.84 -30.91 15.16
C GLY A 383 7.19 -32.20 14.68
N ARG A 384 6.01 -32.51 15.21
CA ARG A 384 5.35 -33.81 14.98
C ARG A 384 4.49 -33.87 13.73
N TYR A 385 4.21 -32.72 13.13
CA TYR A 385 3.22 -32.60 12.05
C TYR A 385 3.87 -32.14 10.74
N MET A 386 5.14 -32.47 10.53
CA MET A 386 5.82 -32.14 9.28
C MET A 386 5.32 -33.07 8.17
N GLY A 387 5.07 -32.55 6.98
CA GLY A 387 4.89 -33.36 5.78
C GLY A 387 6.27 -33.76 5.25
N TYR A 388 6.72 -33.13 4.17
CA TYR A 388 8.07 -33.28 3.66
C TYR A 388 9.01 -32.29 4.34
N GLY A 389 10.24 -32.70 4.65
CA GLY A 389 11.24 -31.78 5.22
C GLY A 389 11.77 -30.79 4.19
N ILE A 390 12.59 -31.28 3.25
CA ILE A 390 13.02 -30.54 2.05
C ILE A 390 12.62 -31.32 0.81
N ALA A 391 11.87 -30.69 -0.09
CA ALA A 391 11.52 -31.23 -1.40
C ALA A 391 12.17 -30.40 -2.51
N ALA A 392 12.85 -31.05 -3.45
CA ALA A 392 13.66 -30.40 -4.48
C ALA A 392 13.54 -31.06 -5.86
N ALA A 393 13.16 -30.30 -6.89
CA ALA A 393 13.07 -30.80 -8.27
C ALA A 393 13.29 -29.66 -9.29
N GLY A 394 13.70 -29.97 -10.51
CA GLY A 394 13.87 -28.97 -11.57
C GLY A 394 14.93 -27.91 -11.24
N LEU A 395 16.16 -28.31 -10.92
CA LEU A 395 17.20 -27.41 -10.39
C LEU A 395 18.51 -27.51 -11.16
N GLU A 396 19.19 -26.37 -11.33
CA GLU A 396 20.53 -26.27 -11.90
C GLU A 396 21.45 -25.43 -11.00
N GLY A 397 22.63 -25.95 -10.65
CA GLY A 397 23.63 -25.19 -9.88
C GLY A 397 23.25 -24.87 -8.43
N PHE A 398 22.34 -25.63 -7.81
CA PHE A 398 21.95 -25.45 -6.41
C PHE A 398 22.91 -26.12 -5.44
N LYS A 399 22.98 -25.61 -4.21
CA LYS A 399 23.72 -26.24 -3.10
C LYS A 399 22.86 -26.42 -1.87
N VAL A 400 22.55 -27.65 -1.49
CA VAL A 400 21.71 -28.01 -0.34
C VAL A 400 22.52 -28.85 0.65
N LYS A 401 23.04 -28.26 1.73
CA LYS A 401 23.95 -28.95 2.66
C LYS A 401 23.78 -28.58 4.13
N GLY A 402 24.08 -29.55 5.02
CA GLY A 402 24.13 -29.35 6.47
C GLY A 402 22.77 -29.10 7.15
N ASN A 403 21.67 -29.20 6.42
CA ASN A 403 20.32 -29.15 6.98
C ASN A 403 20.06 -30.40 7.82
N TRP A 404 19.34 -30.26 8.91
CA TRP A 404 19.02 -31.36 9.82
C TRP A 404 17.52 -31.46 10.03
N ASP A 405 17.06 -32.68 10.26
CA ASP A 405 15.65 -32.99 10.45
C ASP A 405 15.46 -33.87 11.69
N GLU A 406 14.76 -33.32 12.67
CA GLU A 406 14.29 -34.00 13.89
C GLU A 406 12.75 -34.11 13.89
N ALA A 407 12.09 -33.80 12.78
CA ALA A 407 10.66 -33.83 12.66
C ALA A 407 10.11 -35.26 12.52
N GLN A 408 8.83 -35.41 12.85
CA GLN A 408 8.07 -36.59 12.48
C GLN A 408 7.30 -36.29 11.19
N HIS A 409 7.54 -37.09 10.17
CA HIS A 409 6.91 -36.93 8.86
C HIS A 409 5.60 -37.69 8.78
N GLN A 410 4.54 -36.99 8.43
CA GLN A 410 3.20 -37.54 8.27
C GLN A 410 2.33 -36.64 7.39
N GLY A 411 1.31 -37.24 6.79
CA GLY A 411 0.38 -36.54 5.92
C GLY A 411 -0.44 -37.54 5.13
N GLN A 412 -1.58 -37.10 4.63
CA GLN A 412 -2.44 -37.89 3.77
C GLN A 412 -2.64 -37.19 2.43
N LYS A 413 -2.63 -37.96 1.35
CA LYS A 413 -3.02 -37.47 0.02
C LYS A 413 -4.42 -36.84 0.10
N SER A 414 -4.53 -35.55 -0.25
CA SER A 414 -5.83 -34.89 -0.39
C SER A 414 -6.39 -35.11 -1.79
N ALA A 415 -7.66 -34.73 -2.01
CA ALA A 415 -8.28 -34.74 -3.33
C ALA A 415 -7.59 -33.84 -4.36
N ARG A 416 -6.72 -32.92 -3.91
CA ARG A 416 -5.95 -31.99 -4.77
C ARG A 416 -4.64 -32.59 -5.28
N CYS A 417 -4.24 -33.73 -4.75
CA CYS A 417 -3.03 -34.40 -5.20
C CYS A 417 -3.27 -35.12 -6.53
N PHE A 418 -2.33 -34.98 -7.45
CA PHE A 418 -2.37 -35.71 -8.71
C PHE A 418 -2.28 -37.24 -8.52
N ASP A 419 -2.81 -37.97 -9.48
CA ASP A 419 -2.78 -39.44 -9.48
C ASP A 419 -1.47 -40.02 -10.04
N GLU A 420 -0.84 -39.34 -10.99
CA GLU A 420 0.44 -39.73 -11.58
C GLU A 420 1.36 -38.51 -11.75
N PRO A 421 2.63 -38.56 -11.31
CA PRO A 421 3.19 -39.59 -10.43
C PRO A 421 2.52 -39.62 -9.07
N VAL A 422 2.47 -40.81 -8.47
CA VAL A 422 2.04 -40.96 -7.08
C VAL A 422 3.16 -40.43 -6.18
N ASN A 423 2.91 -39.31 -5.52
CA ASN A 423 3.84 -38.77 -4.53
C ASN A 423 4.19 -39.83 -3.48
N PRO A 424 5.47 -39.94 -3.07
CA PRO A 424 5.87 -40.88 -2.03
C PRO A 424 5.30 -40.47 -0.67
N ASP A 425 5.40 -41.36 0.33
CA ASP A 425 5.03 -40.99 1.69
C ASP A 425 5.90 -39.82 2.21
N PRO A 426 5.37 -38.94 3.08
CA PRO A 426 6.11 -37.83 3.68
C PRO A 426 7.44 -38.26 4.30
N MET A 427 8.51 -37.51 4.02
CA MET A 427 9.88 -37.88 4.43
C MET A 427 10.80 -36.66 4.63
N PRO A 428 11.96 -36.82 5.29
CA PRO A 428 12.87 -35.72 5.59
C PRO A 428 13.42 -35.01 4.34
N PHE A 429 13.98 -35.77 3.40
CA PHE A 429 14.70 -35.22 2.27
C PHE A 429 14.29 -35.95 0.98
N LEU A 430 13.64 -35.21 0.09
CA LEU A 430 13.05 -35.70 -1.15
C LEU A 430 13.62 -34.90 -2.33
N TYR A 431 14.02 -35.61 -3.38
CA TYR A 431 14.37 -34.96 -4.64
C TYR A 431 13.94 -35.78 -5.87
N ASN A 432 13.93 -35.15 -7.04
CA ASN A 432 13.82 -35.84 -8.33
C ASN A 432 15.17 -35.69 -9.04
N LEU A 433 15.97 -36.76 -9.05
CA LEU A 433 17.34 -36.74 -9.55
C LEU A 433 17.42 -36.47 -11.07
N GLU A 434 16.43 -36.93 -11.85
CA GLU A 434 16.39 -36.75 -13.30
C GLU A 434 16.30 -35.26 -13.70
N THR A 435 15.63 -34.46 -12.88
CA THR A 435 15.44 -33.02 -13.11
C THR A 435 16.53 -32.14 -12.49
N ILE A 436 17.52 -32.74 -11.82
CA ILE A 436 18.61 -32.02 -11.13
C ILE A 436 19.89 -32.03 -11.98
N LYS A 437 20.42 -30.84 -12.25
CA LYS A 437 21.64 -30.60 -13.04
C LYS A 437 22.68 -29.88 -12.20
N GLU A 438 23.93 -30.32 -12.25
CA GLU A 438 25.09 -29.61 -11.69
C GLU A 438 24.90 -29.09 -10.24
N SER A 439 24.09 -29.78 -9.43
CA SER A 439 23.71 -29.35 -8.09
C SER A 439 24.30 -30.27 -7.03
N GLU A 440 24.61 -29.73 -5.86
CA GLU A 440 25.19 -30.44 -4.74
C GLU A 440 24.17 -30.65 -3.62
N PHE A 441 23.88 -31.90 -3.28
CA PHE A 441 23.03 -32.27 -2.15
C PHE A 441 23.84 -32.96 -1.04
N GLN A 442 23.38 -32.83 0.20
CA GLN A 442 23.85 -33.64 1.32
C GLN A 442 23.30 -35.07 1.24
N ASP A 443 23.90 -35.97 2.01
CA ASP A 443 23.40 -37.34 2.17
C ASP A 443 21.99 -37.36 2.80
N GLY A 444 21.22 -38.40 2.46
CA GLY A 444 19.90 -38.66 3.04
C GLY A 444 18.72 -38.39 2.10
N PHE A 445 18.91 -37.62 1.04
CA PHE A 445 17.91 -37.41 0.00
C PHE A 445 17.48 -38.74 -0.66
N LYS A 446 16.18 -38.89 -0.91
CA LYS A 446 15.57 -40.03 -1.60
C LYS A 446 15.05 -39.60 -2.95
N ASP A 447 15.40 -40.39 -3.96
CA ASP A 447 15.02 -40.16 -5.35
C ASP A 447 13.62 -40.69 -5.61
N HIS A 448 12.72 -39.80 -6.00
CA HIS A 448 11.38 -40.15 -6.41
C HIS A 448 10.90 -39.19 -7.48
N ASP A 449 10.08 -39.70 -8.38
CA ASP A 449 9.23 -38.84 -9.19
C ASP A 449 8.06 -38.34 -8.32
N PHE A 450 7.80 -37.04 -8.37
CA PHE A 450 6.77 -36.39 -7.57
C PHE A 450 6.34 -35.09 -8.24
N GLN A 451 5.13 -34.64 -7.89
CA GLN A 451 4.64 -33.31 -8.28
C GLN A 451 3.62 -32.78 -7.28
N TYR A 452 3.57 -31.46 -7.14
CA TYR A 452 2.65 -30.76 -6.26
C TYR A 452 2.58 -31.33 -4.83
N VAL A 453 3.72 -31.61 -4.21
CA VAL A 453 3.79 -32.30 -2.90
C VAL A 453 3.16 -31.52 -1.75
N VAL A 454 2.90 -30.22 -1.92
CA VAL A 454 2.10 -29.39 -0.99
C VAL A 454 0.60 -29.75 -0.96
N CYS A 455 0.17 -30.72 -1.78
CA CYS A 455 -1.21 -31.18 -1.84
C CYS A 455 -1.63 -32.07 -0.65
N ILE A 456 -0.69 -32.57 0.16
CA ILE A 456 -1.02 -33.45 1.30
C ILE A 456 -1.69 -32.68 2.44
N ASP A 457 -2.62 -33.30 3.16
CA ASP A 457 -3.19 -32.72 4.36
C ASP A 457 -2.53 -33.31 5.62
N GLY A 458 -2.44 -32.49 6.67
CA GLY A 458 -1.94 -32.94 7.96
C GLY A 458 -2.87 -33.98 8.59
N LEU A 459 -2.30 -35.02 9.20
CA LEU A 459 -3.05 -35.95 10.03
C LEU A 459 -3.42 -35.27 11.35
N TYR A 460 -4.51 -34.51 11.34
CA TYR A 460 -5.01 -33.89 12.55
C TYR A 460 -5.80 -34.92 13.37
N ASP A 461 -5.19 -35.39 14.46
CA ASP A 461 -5.88 -36.20 15.45
C ASP A 461 -6.87 -35.33 16.25
N LYS A 462 -8.12 -35.30 15.80
CA LYS A 462 -9.22 -34.63 16.52
C LYS A 462 -9.41 -35.17 17.95
N SER A 463 -8.97 -36.40 18.23
CA SER A 463 -9.11 -37.03 19.55
C SER A 463 -7.99 -36.63 20.52
N ASN A 464 -6.87 -36.14 20.02
CA ASN A 464 -5.75 -35.64 20.80
C ASN A 464 -5.32 -34.25 20.28
N PRO A 465 -6.19 -33.24 20.44
CA PRO A 465 -5.86 -31.88 20.02
C PRO A 465 -4.55 -31.48 20.70
N PRO A 466 -3.64 -30.79 19.99
CA PRO A 466 -2.34 -30.44 20.53
C PRO A 466 -2.49 -29.75 21.89
N LYS A 467 -1.82 -30.28 22.91
CA LYS A 467 -1.81 -29.67 24.24
C LYS A 467 -1.17 -28.29 24.13
N HIS A 468 -1.83 -27.29 24.72
CA HIS A 468 -1.47 -25.87 24.67
C HIS A 468 -0.12 -25.49 25.32
N ASP A 469 0.77 -26.45 25.60
CA ASP A 469 2.08 -26.22 26.22
C ASP A 469 3.12 -25.71 25.21
N LEU A 470 2.67 -24.88 24.27
CA LEU A 470 3.56 -24.20 23.33
C LEU A 470 4.22 -23.02 24.06
N PRO A 471 5.51 -22.74 23.81
CA PRO A 471 6.15 -21.56 24.38
C PRO A 471 5.32 -20.31 24.04
N PRO A 472 5.15 -19.37 24.98
CA PRO A 472 4.45 -18.11 24.71
C PRO A 472 5.13 -17.38 23.54
N LEU A 473 4.34 -16.76 22.67
CA LEU A 473 4.89 -15.87 21.64
C LEU A 473 5.55 -14.66 22.32
N PRO A 474 6.48 -13.95 21.66
CA PRO A 474 7.12 -12.77 22.24
C PRO A 474 6.11 -11.77 22.82
N HIS A 475 5.02 -11.48 22.11
CA HIS A 475 3.95 -10.60 22.60
C HIS A 475 3.06 -11.18 23.71
N ASP A 476 3.07 -12.50 23.95
CA ASP A 476 2.35 -13.10 25.09
C ASP A 476 3.09 -12.81 26.40
N LEU A 477 4.42 -12.77 26.36
CA LEU A 477 5.27 -12.53 27.54
C LEU A 477 5.03 -11.13 28.13
N ASP A 478 4.98 -10.11 27.27
CA ASP A 478 4.74 -8.72 27.69
C ASP A 478 3.36 -8.54 28.33
N ASN A 479 2.35 -9.26 27.82
CA ASN A 479 1.00 -9.20 28.34
C ASN A 479 0.90 -9.85 29.73
N GLU A 480 1.63 -10.93 30.00
CA GLU A 480 1.60 -11.59 31.31
C GLU A 480 2.27 -10.76 32.42
N GLU A 481 3.33 -10.00 32.11
CA GLU A 481 3.89 -9.04 33.07
C GLU A 481 2.91 -7.91 33.37
N SER A 482 2.25 -7.35 32.34
CA SER A 482 1.24 -6.31 32.54
C SER A 482 0.02 -6.79 33.34
N LYS A 483 -0.38 -8.07 33.21
CA LYS A 483 -1.46 -8.66 33.99
C LYS A 483 -1.10 -8.85 35.46
N LYS A 484 0.18 -9.11 35.79
CA LYS A 484 0.64 -9.27 37.19
C LYS A 484 0.59 -7.96 37.99
N GLU A 485 0.57 -6.80 37.33
CA GLU A 485 0.48 -5.50 37.99
C GLU A 485 -0.96 -4.98 38.18
N ILE A 486 -1.97 -5.66 37.62
CA ILE A 486 -3.37 -5.24 37.78
C ILE A 486 -3.95 -5.87 39.06
N ILE A 487 -4.01 -5.07 40.13
CA ILE A 487 -4.78 -5.38 41.33
C ILE A 487 -6.24 -5.64 40.92
N PRO A 488 -6.85 -6.79 41.25
CA PRO A 488 -8.19 -7.11 40.78
C PRO A 488 -9.22 -6.12 41.34
N PRO A 489 -10.14 -5.60 40.50
CA PRO A 489 -11.24 -4.76 40.98
C PRO A 489 -12.18 -5.59 41.87
N PRO A 490 -12.81 -4.96 42.88
CA PRO A 490 -13.73 -5.65 43.78
C PRO A 490 -14.92 -6.23 43.02
N LYS A 491 -15.23 -7.50 43.31
CA LYS A 491 -16.32 -8.27 42.70
C LYS A 491 -17.66 -7.53 42.87
N ILE A 492 -18.34 -7.26 41.76
CA ILE A 492 -19.75 -6.86 41.74
C ILE A 492 -20.53 -8.00 41.10
N ASP A 493 -21.35 -8.66 41.93
CA ASP A 493 -22.29 -9.69 41.49
C ASP A 493 -23.42 -9.06 40.66
N LYS A 494 -23.71 -9.61 39.47
CA LYS A 494 -24.95 -9.33 38.76
C LYS A 494 -25.57 -10.59 38.17
N ALA A 495 -26.82 -10.78 38.55
CA ALA A 495 -27.69 -11.90 38.21
C ALA A 495 -28.46 -11.69 36.89
N ASN A 496 -28.82 -12.84 36.32
CA ASN A 496 -29.70 -13.16 35.19
C ASN A 496 -30.85 -12.20 34.86
N THR A 497 -31.13 -12.03 33.56
CA THR A 497 -32.50 -12.13 33.02
C THR A 497 -32.51 -12.48 31.53
N GLU A 498 -33.04 -13.65 31.19
CA GLU A 498 -33.56 -13.99 29.85
C GLU A 498 -35.03 -13.56 29.74
N LYS A 499 -35.47 -13.09 28.56
CA LYS A 499 -36.82 -13.40 28.07
C LYS A 499 -36.98 -13.20 26.56
N LYS A 500 -37.65 -14.20 26.00
CA LYS A 500 -38.14 -14.48 24.65
C LYS A 500 -39.43 -13.67 24.40
N ASP A 501 -39.80 -13.40 23.14
CA ASP A 501 -41.18 -13.56 22.64
C ASP A 501 -41.32 -13.32 21.11
N THR A 502 -42.17 -14.15 20.53
CA THR A 502 -42.65 -14.28 19.14
C THR A 502 -43.96 -13.53 18.91
N ALA A 503 -44.25 -13.02 17.69
CA ALA A 503 -45.50 -13.30 16.94
C ALA A 503 -45.68 -12.47 15.64
N THR A 504 -46.29 -13.17 14.68
CA THR A 504 -46.86 -12.93 13.34
C THR A 504 -47.88 -11.80 13.15
N SER A 505 -48.05 -11.31 11.91
CA SER A 505 -49.33 -11.34 11.14
C SER A 505 -49.24 -10.70 9.74
N ASN A 506 -50.12 -11.18 8.85
CA ASN A 506 -50.28 -10.90 7.42
C ASN A 506 -51.02 -9.56 7.15
N ASP A 507 -50.92 -9.02 5.92
CA ASP A 507 -52.05 -8.91 4.98
C ASP A 507 -51.69 -8.16 3.68
N VAL A 508 -52.33 -8.58 2.60
CA VAL A 508 -52.15 -8.21 1.18
C VAL A 508 -53.33 -7.36 0.72
N ALA A 509 -53.09 -6.34 -0.10
CA ALA A 509 -54.12 -5.75 -0.97
C ALA A 509 -53.50 -5.14 -2.24
N ASN A 510 -54.25 -5.26 -3.34
CA ASN A 510 -53.94 -5.01 -4.76
C ASN A 510 -53.89 -3.52 -5.17
N GLU A 511 -53.58 -3.31 -6.47
CA GLU A 511 -53.88 -2.18 -7.39
C GLU A 511 -52.64 -1.39 -7.86
N GLU A 512 -52.54 -0.81 -9.06
CA GLU A 512 -53.09 -1.02 -10.41
C GLU A 512 -52.08 -0.32 -11.36
N GLU A 513 -52.05 -0.71 -12.64
CA GLU A 513 -51.16 -0.18 -13.69
C GLU A 513 -51.59 1.22 -14.16
N GLU A 514 -50.63 2.12 -14.45
CA GLU A 514 -50.85 3.24 -15.38
C GLU A 514 -49.58 3.63 -16.14
N GLU A 515 -49.73 3.77 -17.47
CA GLU A 515 -48.72 4.01 -18.50
C GLU A 515 -48.28 5.48 -18.64
N ASP A 516 -46.96 5.62 -18.82
CA ASP A 516 -46.21 6.32 -19.89
C ASP A 516 -46.63 7.70 -20.46
N ARG A 517 -45.63 8.59 -20.56
CA ARG A 517 -45.46 9.65 -21.58
C ARG A 517 -44.10 10.34 -21.44
N SER A 518 -43.20 10.05 -22.38
CA SER A 518 -41.90 10.71 -22.60
C SER A 518 -41.99 11.92 -23.56
N PRO A 519 -41.11 12.94 -23.44
CA PRO A 519 -40.88 13.91 -24.51
C PRO A 519 -39.48 13.83 -25.14
N ASP A 520 -39.45 14.22 -26.42
CA ASP A 520 -38.37 14.11 -27.42
C ASP A 520 -37.04 14.82 -27.10
N ILE A 521 -35.93 14.23 -27.56
CA ILE A 521 -34.57 14.78 -27.50
C ILE A 521 -34.06 15.12 -28.91
N ALA A 522 -33.43 16.29 -29.02
CA ALA A 522 -32.87 16.89 -30.24
C ALA A 522 -31.52 16.28 -30.68
N GLU A 523 -31.27 16.28 -31.99
CA GLU A 523 -30.08 15.73 -32.66
C GLU A 523 -28.77 16.52 -32.39
N PRO A 524 -27.61 15.83 -32.25
CA PRO A 524 -26.31 16.48 -32.05
C PRO A 524 -25.56 16.78 -33.37
N SER A 525 -24.78 17.86 -33.33
CA SER A 525 -24.00 18.45 -34.42
C SER A 525 -22.77 17.64 -34.87
N LYS A 526 -22.33 17.90 -36.10
CA LYS A 526 -21.50 17.06 -36.98
C LYS A 526 -19.97 17.28 -36.92
N ASP A 527 -19.43 17.84 -35.84
CA ASP A 527 -17.98 18.06 -35.70
C ASP A 527 -17.36 17.04 -34.73
N GLY A 528 -16.36 16.28 -35.21
CA GLY A 528 -15.69 15.22 -34.45
C GLY A 528 -14.88 15.73 -33.25
N PHE A 529 -14.69 14.85 -32.27
CA PHE A 529 -13.97 15.13 -31.02
C PHE A 529 -12.49 15.46 -31.28
N SER A 530 -12.02 16.64 -30.84
CA SER A 530 -10.59 16.94 -30.71
C SER A 530 -10.26 17.40 -29.29
N THR A 531 -9.24 16.78 -28.69
CA THR A 531 -8.73 17.04 -27.35
C THR A 531 -7.56 18.02 -27.34
N GLY A 532 -7.01 18.36 -28.52
CA GLY A 532 -5.82 19.21 -28.66
C GLY A 532 -4.50 18.47 -28.40
N SER A 533 -4.56 17.15 -28.18
CA SER A 533 -3.41 16.26 -28.08
C SER A 533 -3.58 15.15 -29.10
N GLU A 534 -2.70 15.10 -30.12
CA GLU A 534 -2.78 14.10 -31.20
C GLU A 534 -2.79 12.67 -30.66
N VAL A 535 -2.04 12.40 -29.58
CA VAL A 535 -1.96 11.05 -28.99
C VAL A 535 -3.25 10.65 -28.27
N MET A 536 -3.91 11.58 -27.57
CA MET A 536 -5.18 11.28 -26.90
C MET A 536 -6.33 11.21 -27.91
N ASP A 537 -6.28 12.01 -28.98
CA ASP A 537 -7.24 11.96 -30.08
C ASP A 537 -7.15 10.64 -30.85
N ASP A 538 -5.95 10.11 -31.06
CA ASP A 538 -5.74 8.78 -31.66
C ASP A 538 -6.25 7.66 -30.75
N ILE A 539 -5.98 7.71 -29.44
CA ILE A 539 -6.46 6.69 -28.49
C ILE A 539 -7.99 6.69 -28.43
N LEU A 540 -8.62 7.87 -28.37
CA LEU A 540 -10.07 7.99 -28.32
C LEU A 540 -10.72 7.57 -29.64
N THR A 541 -10.12 7.92 -30.77
CA THR A 541 -10.59 7.51 -32.10
C THR A 541 -10.47 5.99 -32.26
N HIS A 542 -9.34 5.40 -31.85
CA HIS A 542 -9.13 3.95 -31.97
C HIS A 542 -10.02 3.15 -31.00
N SER A 543 -10.34 3.73 -29.83
CA SER A 543 -11.32 3.16 -28.89
C SER A 543 -12.75 3.25 -29.43
N GLN A 544 -13.13 4.39 -30.02
CA GLN A 544 -14.45 4.59 -30.64
C GLN A 544 -14.62 3.67 -31.86
N GLN A 545 -13.58 3.49 -32.67
CA GLN A 545 -13.57 2.59 -33.82
C GLN A 545 -13.81 1.13 -33.40
N ARG A 546 -13.08 0.63 -32.38
CA ARG A 546 -13.27 -0.74 -31.88
C ARG A 546 -14.67 -0.98 -31.29
N MET A 547 -15.25 0.06 -30.70
CA MET A 547 -16.61 0.00 -30.16
C MET A 547 -17.65 -0.07 -31.28
N LEU A 548 -17.51 0.75 -32.32
CA LEU A 548 -18.39 0.69 -33.50
C LEU A 548 -18.28 -0.66 -34.23
N GLU A 549 -17.08 -1.22 -34.34
CA GLU A 549 -16.86 -2.56 -34.90
C GLU A 549 -17.53 -3.66 -34.06
N ALA A 550 -17.53 -3.54 -32.74
CA ALA A 550 -18.21 -4.47 -31.84
C ALA A 550 -19.74 -4.39 -31.98
N ILE A 551 -20.29 -3.18 -32.13
CA ILE A 551 -21.72 -2.95 -32.39
C ILE A 551 -22.12 -3.53 -33.76
N ASP A 552 -21.33 -3.29 -34.81
CA ASP A 552 -21.55 -3.86 -36.15
C ASP A 552 -21.50 -5.39 -36.14
N HIS A 553 -20.58 -5.98 -35.38
CA HIS A 553 -20.47 -7.43 -35.23
C HIS A 553 -21.69 -8.02 -34.48
N LEU A 554 -22.23 -7.28 -33.49
CA LEU A 554 -23.48 -7.62 -32.81
C LEU A 554 -24.68 -7.53 -33.76
N HIS A 555 -24.76 -6.47 -34.57
CA HIS A 555 -25.84 -6.28 -35.55
C HIS A 555 -25.83 -7.41 -36.59
N ARG A 556 -24.67 -7.77 -37.14
CA ARG A 556 -24.53 -8.91 -38.07
C ARG A 556 -24.96 -10.23 -37.45
N ARG A 557 -24.67 -10.46 -36.15
CA ARG A 557 -25.14 -11.68 -35.47
C ARG A 557 -26.65 -11.70 -35.29
N VAL A 558 -27.26 -10.55 -35.00
CA VAL A 558 -28.73 -10.42 -34.92
C VAL A 558 -29.36 -10.66 -36.30
N ASP A 559 -28.80 -10.11 -37.38
CA ASP A 559 -29.28 -10.32 -38.74
C ASP A 559 -29.16 -11.79 -39.18
N ILE A 560 -28.06 -12.47 -38.82
CA ILE A 560 -27.90 -13.92 -39.08
C ILE A 560 -28.96 -14.72 -38.33
N LEU A 561 -29.22 -14.40 -37.07
CA LEU A 561 -30.26 -15.08 -36.27
C LEU A 561 -31.66 -14.84 -36.86
N ALA A 562 -31.98 -13.60 -37.28
CA ALA A 562 -33.25 -13.28 -37.93
C ALA A 562 -33.42 -14.04 -39.25
N SER A 563 -32.37 -14.11 -40.08
CA SER A 563 -32.42 -14.81 -41.37
C SER A 563 -32.53 -16.34 -41.26
N ASN A 564 -32.09 -16.92 -40.14
CA ASN A 564 -32.21 -18.35 -39.86
C ASN A 564 -33.61 -18.75 -39.39
N VAL A 565 -34.33 -17.84 -38.73
CA VAL A 565 -35.75 -18.05 -38.37
C VAL A 565 -36.60 -18.15 -39.64
N ASP A 566 -36.38 -17.26 -40.63
CA ASP A 566 -37.09 -17.25 -41.93
C ASP A 566 -36.86 -18.51 -42.81
N LYS A 567 -35.76 -19.22 -42.60
CA LYS A 567 -35.46 -20.46 -43.36
C LYS A 567 -36.14 -21.67 -42.75
N SER A 568 -36.37 -21.69 -41.44
CA SER A 568 -37.01 -22.81 -40.75
C SER A 568 -38.49 -22.98 -41.10
N ASP A 569 -39.15 -21.91 -41.54
CA ASP A 569 -40.57 -21.92 -41.94
C ASP A 569 -40.82 -22.31 -43.40
N LYS A 570 -39.79 -22.33 -44.26
CA LYS A 570 -39.96 -22.70 -45.69
C LYS A 570 -40.07 -24.21 -45.92
N ASP A 571 -39.60 -25.03 -44.99
CA ASP A 571 -39.67 -26.50 -45.10
C ASP A 571 -40.94 -27.11 -44.48
N LYS A 572 -41.83 -26.29 -43.90
CA LYS A 572 -43.13 -26.73 -43.35
C LYS A 572 -44.34 -26.19 -44.11
N LYS A 573 -44.27 -26.12 -45.44
CA LYS A 573 -45.46 -25.86 -46.29
C LYS A 573 -46.16 -27.16 -46.73
N LYS A 574 -46.94 -27.76 -45.81
CA LYS A 574 -48.15 -28.53 -46.15
C LYS A 574 -48.97 -28.90 -44.90
N LYS A 575 -49.61 -27.91 -44.28
CA LYS A 575 -51.02 -28.00 -43.85
C LYS A 575 -51.49 -26.64 -43.36
N SER A 576 -52.62 -26.23 -43.93
CA SER A 576 -53.36 -25.00 -43.74
C SER A 576 -53.95 -24.89 -42.33
N GLY A 577 -53.88 -23.69 -41.77
CA GLY A 577 -54.83 -23.23 -40.74
C GLY A 577 -54.19 -22.38 -39.66
N VAL A 578 -54.28 -21.04 -39.84
CA VAL A 578 -54.17 -20.02 -38.78
C VAL A 578 -52.84 -20.01 -38.03
N VAL A 579 -51.84 -19.32 -38.60
CA VAL A 579 -50.58 -18.98 -37.93
C VAL A 579 -50.48 -17.47 -37.92
N GLY A 580 -51.02 -16.86 -36.87
CA GLY A 580 -50.93 -15.42 -36.60
C GLY A 580 -50.58 -15.09 -35.15
N GLU A 581 -50.55 -16.08 -34.24
CA GLU A 581 -50.36 -15.84 -32.80
C GLU A 581 -49.55 -16.96 -32.16
N SER A 582 -48.27 -17.11 -32.52
CA SER A 582 -47.31 -17.77 -31.63
C SER A 582 -45.87 -17.42 -32.03
N LEU A 583 -45.51 -16.13 -31.97
CA LEU A 583 -44.11 -15.86 -31.65
C LEU A 583 -43.93 -16.31 -30.20
N ASP A 584 -43.05 -17.30 -30.01
CA ASP A 584 -42.78 -17.91 -28.73
C ASP A 584 -42.45 -16.81 -27.69
N PRO A 585 -43.20 -16.68 -26.57
CA PRO A 585 -42.93 -15.67 -25.54
C PRO A 585 -41.50 -15.74 -24.99
N ALA A 586 -40.82 -16.88 -25.16
CA ALA A 586 -39.39 -17.02 -24.89
C ALA A 586 -38.50 -16.11 -25.76
N ILE A 587 -38.84 -15.85 -27.02
CA ILE A 587 -38.05 -14.98 -27.91
C ILE A 587 -38.25 -13.50 -27.54
N SER A 588 -39.49 -13.12 -27.21
CA SER A 588 -39.83 -11.75 -26.76
C SER A 588 -39.06 -11.37 -25.49
N THR A 589 -39.05 -12.27 -24.49
CA THR A 589 -38.32 -12.05 -23.23
C THR A 589 -36.80 -11.99 -23.42
N HIS A 590 -36.25 -12.72 -24.39
CA HIS A 590 -34.82 -12.65 -24.74
C HIS A 590 -34.45 -11.33 -25.43
N LEU A 591 -35.31 -10.81 -26.33
CA LEU A 591 -35.12 -9.52 -26.97
C LEU A 591 -35.21 -8.37 -25.95
N GLU A 592 -36.16 -8.42 -25.03
CA GLU A 592 -36.30 -7.43 -23.96
C GLU A 592 -35.08 -7.43 -23.02
N LYS A 593 -34.53 -8.62 -22.70
CA LYS A 593 -33.30 -8.74 -21.91
C LYS A 593 -32.07 -8.20 -22.65
N LEU A 594 -32.03 -8.34 -23.98
CA LEU A 594 -30.97 -7.79 -24.80
C LEU A 594 -31.08 -6.27 -24.88
N GLN A 595 -32.28 -5.73 -25.05
CA GLN A 595 -32.55 -4.29 -25.02
C GLN A 595 -32.11 -3.65 -23.70
N ARG A 596 -32.46 -4.25 -22.55
CA ARG A 596 -31.99 -3.77 -21.23
C ARG A 596 -30.46 -3.80 -21.07
N ARG A 597 -29.79 -4.77 -21.69
CA ARG A 597 -28.31 -4.83 -21.69
C ARG A 597 -27.71 -3.71 -22.55
N VAL A 598 -28.35 -3.39 -23.67
CA VAL A 598 -27.94 -2.27 -24.54
C VAL A 598 -28.14 -0.94 -23.80
N GLU A 599 -29.29 -0.70 -23.18
CA GLU A 599 -29.55 0.51 -22.37
C GLU A 599 -28.57 0.65 -21.19
N HIS A 600 -28.22 -0.48 -20.54
CA HIS A 600 -27.21 -0.47 -19.48
C HIS A 600 -25.81 -0.13 -20.01
N LEU A 601 -25.44 -0.65 -21.19
CA LEU A 601 -24.18 -0.32 -21.85
C LEU A 601 -24.13 1.15 -22.26
N GLU A 602 -25.21 1.71 -22.80
CA GLU A 602 -25.32 3.14 -23.12
C GLU A 602 -25.18 4.02 -21.87
N THR A 603 -25.83 3.63 -20.77
CA THR A 603 -25.71 4.36 -19.49
C THR A 603 -24.28 4.29 -18.93
N SER A 604 -23.64 3.11 -19.01
CA SER A 604 -22.25 2.93 -18.60
C SER A 604 -21.30 3.77 -19.46
N GLN A 605 -21.53 3.83 -20.77
CA GLN A 605 -20.78 4.66 -21.70
C GLN A 605 -20.92 6.15 -21.36
N LYS A 606 -22.15 6.61 -21.07
CA LYS A 606 -22.39 8.01 -20.66
C LYS A 606 -21.62 8.37 -19.39
N ASN A 607 -21.60 7.48 -18.41
CA ASN A 607 -20.85 7.69 -17.16
C ASN A 607 -19.32 7.71 -17.39
N LEU A 608 -18.80 6.87 -18.29
CA LEU A 608 -17.39 6.89 -18.67
C LEU A 608 -17.03 8.17 -19.42
N LEU A 609 -17.91 8.66 -20.29
CA LEU A 609 -17.72 9.92 -21.01
C LEU A 609 -17.70 11.12 -20.03
N GLU A 610 -18.65 11.17 -19.09
CA GLU A 610 -18.68 12.20 -18.05
C GLU A 610 -17.41 12.17 -17.18
N SER A 611 -16.93 10.97 -16.84
CA SER A 611 -15.67 10.80 -16.09
C SER A 611 -14.45 11.26 -16.89
N ALA A 612 -14.39 10.96 -18.19
CA ALA A 612 -13.33 11.41 -19.07
C ALA A 612 -13.32 12.95 -19.24
N ILE A 613 -14.50 13.58 -19.33
CA ILE A 613 -14.65 15.04 -19.38
C ILE A 613 -14.16 15.67 -18.06
N ALA A 614 -14.51 15.09 -16.91
CA ALA A 614 -14.03 15.55 -15.61
C ALA A 614 -12.51 15.37 -15.43
N MET A 615 -11.94 14.30 -16.00
CA MET A 615 -10.50 14.09 -16.01
C MET A 615 -9.79 15.12 -16.90
N ARG A 616 -10.36 15.45 -18.07
CA ARG A 616 -9.84 16.50 -18.96
C ARG A 616 -9.79 17.85 -18.28
N SER A 617 -10.86 18.27 -17.59
CA SER A 617 -10.88 19.57 -16.90
C SER A 617 -9.85 19.63 -15.78
N SER A 618 -9.64 18.50 -15.07
CA SER A 618 -8.62 18.39 -14.04
C SER A 618 -7.20 18.49 -14.59
N ILE A 619 -6.92 17.83 -15.72
CA ILE A 619 -5.61 17.90 -16.40
C ILE A 619 -5.35 19.33 -16.91
N GLN A 620 -6.36 20.00 -17.47
CA GLN A 620 -6.21 21.39 -17.92
C GLN A 620 -5.95 22.35 -16.76
N SER A 621 -6.61 22.15 -15.61
CA SER A 621 -6.33 22.91 -14.39
C SER A 621 -4.90 22.67 -13.91
N TRP A 622 -4.44 21.41 -13.95
CA TRP A 622 -3.09 21.06 -13.55
C TRP A 622 -2.02 21.65 -14.48
N ASP A 623 -2.25 21.63 -15.79
CA ASP A 623 -1.34 22.23 -16.78
C ASP A 623 -1.22 23.75 -16.59
N GLN A 624 -2.34 24.44 -16.29
CA GLN A 624 -2.33 25.86 -15.92
C GLN A 624 -1.53 26.11 -14.64
N GLU A 625 -1.70 25.28 -13.61
CA GLU A 625 -0.93 25.38 -12.37
C GLU A 625 0.57 25.14 -12.62
N MET A 626 0.94 24.13 -13.42
CA MET A 626 2.33 23.85 -13.76
C MET A 626 2.97 24.99 -14.57
N ALA A 627 2.22 25.63 -15.47
CA ALA A 627 2.69 26.82 -16.19
C ALA A 627 2.99 27.97 -15.21
N THR A 628 2.11 28.24 -14.22
CA THR A 628 2.37 29.27 -13.21
C THR A 628 3.59 28.98 -12.33
N ILE A 629 3.85 27.71 -12.02
CA ILE A 629 5.05 27.29 -11.28
C ILE A 629 6.30 27.49 -12.15
N GLY A 630 6.23 27.20 -13.44
CA GLY A 630 7.32 27.44 -14.39
C GLY A 630 7.70 28.92 -14.48
N GLU A 631 6.72 29.81 -14.55
CA GLU A 631 6.94 31.27 -14.51
C GLU A 631 7.59 31.71 -13.19
N TRP A 632 7.11 31.20 -12.06
CA TRP A 632 7.69 31.51 -10.74
C TRP A 632 9.13 31.02 -10.58
N GLN A 633 9.45 29.80 -11.06
CA GLN A 633 10.81 29.28 -11.06
C GLN A 633 11.75 30.13 -11.93
N TYR A 634 11.26 30.56 -13.09
CA TYR A 634 12.02 31.44 -13.98
C TYR A 634 12.31 32.81 -13.33
N ASP A 635 11.34 33.39 -12.63
CA ASP A 635 11.51 34.64 -11.88
C ASP A 635 12.54 34.52 -10.74
N ILE A 636 12.54 33.39 -10.01
CA ILE A 636 13.56 33.12 -8.97
C ILE A 636 14.95 33.00 -9.58
N LEU A 637 15.07 32.26 -10.69
CA LEU A 637 16.36 32.11 -11.36
C LEU A 637 16.89 33.46 -11.87
N LEU A 638 16.00 34.33 -12.33
CA LEU A 638 16.34 35.72 -12.68
C LEU A 638 16.78 36.54 -11.47
N ASP A 639 16.11 36.44 -10.32
CA ASP A 639 16.48 37.15 -9.09
C ASP A 639 17.85 36.67 -8.54
N VAL A 640 18.07 35.35 -8.53
CA VAL A 640 19.34 34.75 -8.11
C VAL A 640 20.47 35.19 -9.04
N ARG A 641 20.25 35.18 -10.36
CA ARG A 641 21.22 35.66 -11.33
C ARG A 641 21.54 37.15 -11.13
N HIS A 642 20.53 38.00 -10.92
CA HIS A 642 20.73 39.42 -10.64
C HIS A 642 21.53 39.66 -9.36
N LYS A 643 21.29 38.87 -8.30
CA LYS A 643 22.05 38.94 -7.05
C LYS A 643 23.49 38.46 -7.19
N LEU A 644 23.75 37.45 -8.01
CA LEU A 644 25.09 36.96 -8.31
C LEU A 644 25.90 37.97 -9.14
N ASP A 645 25.29 38.58 -10.17
CA ASP A 645 25.96 39.60 -10.98
C ASP A 645 26.30 40.88 -10.16
N LEU A 646 25.46 41.24 -9.17
CA LEU A 646 25.72 42.36 -8.26
C LEU A 646 26.94 42.13 -7.34
N HIS A 647 27.29 40.87 -7.03
CA HIS A 647 28.44 40.54 -6.19
C HIS A 647 29.76 40.36 -6.96
N SER A 648 29.70 40.24 -8.29
CA SER A 648 30.89 40.01 -9.12
C SER A 648 31.66 41.29 -9.50
N SER A 649 31.11 42.48 -9.23
CA SER A 649 31.67 43.76 -9.71
C SER A 649 32.61 44.49 -8.73
N HIS A 650 33.08 43.84 -7.66
CA HIS A 650 33.82 44.54 -6.60
C HIS A 650 35.08 43.81 -6.09
N PHE A 651 35.96 43.35 -6.97
CA PHE A 651 37.36 43.08 -6.62
C PHE A 651 38.21 43.25 -7.87
N ASP A 652 38.85 44.41 -8.01
CA ASP A 652 40.15 44.57 -8.69
C ASP A 652 40.65 46.01 -8.49
N ALA A 653 41.35 46.23 -7.39
CA ALA A 653 42.33 47.29 -7.28
C ALA A 653 43.43 46.89 -6.29
N GLU A 654 44.66 46.94 -6.78
CA GLU A 654 45.94 46.91 -6.04
C GLU A 654 46.42 45.57 -5.48
N SER A 655 47.28 44.92 -6.27
CA SER A 655 48.45 44.22 -5.74
C SER A 655 49.42 43.94 -6.89
N GLY A 656 50.38 44.86 -7.08
CA GLY A 656 51.49 44.68 -8.01
C GLY A 656 52.43 43.57 -7.55
N TYR A 657 52.74 42.65 -8.45
CA TYR A 657 53.84 41.71 -8.28
C TYR A 657 54.66 41.64 -9.57
N VAL A 658 55.94 41.98 -9.45
CA VAL A 658 56.95 42.00 -10.50
C VAL A 658 57.62 40.63 -10.53
N PRO A 659 57.71 39.93 -11.68
CA PRO A 659 58.50 38.70 -11.78
C PRO A 659 59.98 39.00 -12.07
N PRO A 660 60.94 38.23 -11.53
CA PRO A 660 62.35 38.37 -11.86
C PRO A 660 62.68 37.63 -13.17
N PRO A 661 63.77 38.03 -13.88
CA PRO A 661 64.16 37.43 -15.14
C PRO A 661 65.18 36.29 -14.95
N GLY A 662 65.08 35.27 -15.81
CA GLY A 662 66.17 34.39 -16.22
C GLY A 662 66.43 33.18 -15.32
N ASP A 663 66.26 31.97 -15.88
CA ASP A 663 67.42 31.19 -16.33
C ASP A 663 66.98 29.97 -17.16
N GLU A 664 67.72 29.76 -18.25
CA GLU A 664 67.62 28.71 -19.24
C GLU A 664 68.33 27.42 -18.79
N ALA A 665 67.77 26.26 -19.15
CA ALA A 665 68.46 25.00 -19.52
C ALA A 665 67.39 23.88 -19.65
N GLU A 666 67.07 23.41 -20.85
CA GLU A 666 67.53 22.13 -21.43
C GLU A 666 67.39 20.92 -20.47
N GLU A 667 66.48 19.97 -20.76
CA GLU A 667 66.80 18.75 -21.54
C GLU A 667 65.59 17.80 -21.71
N ALA A 668 65.46 17.31 -22.94
CA ALA A 668 64.77 16.17 -23.54
C ALA A 668 63.82 15.20 -22.76
N GLY A 669 62.73 14.83 -23.45
CA GLY A 669 62.51 13.41 -23.79
C GLY A 669 61.07 12.84 -23.70
N MET A 670 60.41 12.73 -24.87
CA MET A 670 59.39 11.73 -25.30
C MET A 670 58.17 11.46 -24.39
N ILE A 671 56.92 11.53 -24.89
CA ILE A 671 56.24 10.46 -25.65
C ILE A 671 55.02 11.00 -26.42
N ASN A 672 54.80 10.37 -27.57
CA ASN A 672 53.76 10.43 -28.60
C ASN A 672 52.26 10.46 -28.19
N GLU A 673 51.51 11.20 -29.01
CA GLU A 673 50.29 10.77 -29.76
C GLU A 673 48.94 10.63 -29.02
N ILE A 674 47.95 11.43 -29.42
CA ILE A 674 46.70 11.02 -30.11
C ILE A 674 45.83 12.28 -30.37
N ASN A 675 45.48 12.47 -31.64
CA ASN A 675 44.55 13.47 -32.16
C ASN A 675 43.09 13.08 -31.87
N SER A 676 42.24 14.05 -31.52
CA SER A 676 40.79 13.99 -31.73
C SER A 676 40.24 15.39 -32.04
N PRO A 677 39.34 15.55 -33.04
CA PRO A 677 38.98 16.85 -33.57
C PRO A 677 37.91 17.54 -32.72
N ARG A 678 38.13 18.84 -32.49
CA ARG A 678 37.22 19.76 -31.80
C ARG A 678 36.20 20.29 -32.80
N VAL A 679 34.92 19.98 -32.58
CA VAL A 679 33.80 20.50 -33.37
C VAL A 679 33.34 21.83 -32.75
N ASP A 680 33.51 22.91 -33.51
CA ASP A 680 32.96 24.24 -33.22
C ASP A 680 31.47 24.30 -33.62
N HIS A 681 30.62 24.72 -32.68
CA HIS A 681 29.26 25.14 -32.96
C HIS A 681 29.05 26.58 -32.48
N THR A 682 29.28 27.53 -33.38
CA THR A 682 28.78 28.90 -33.29
C THR A 682 27.34 28.97 -33.79
N HIS A 683 26.41 29.47 -32.96
CA HIS A 683 25.06 29.87 -33.39
C HIS A 683 24.89 31.40 -33.36
N PRO A 684 24.05 31.97 -34.25
CA PRO A 684 23.97 33.39 -34.51
C PRO A 684 23.14 34.13 -33.45
N SER A 685 23.70 35.21 -32.91
CA SER A 685 22.99 36.11 -32.00
C SER A 685 22.00 36.99 -32.76
N ILE A 686 20.71 36.80 -32.48
CA ILE A 686 19.65 37.75 -32.84
C ILE A 686 19.70 38.95 -31.89
N ASP A 687 19.69 40.15 -32.48
CA ASP A 687 19.71 41.47 -31.86
C ASP A 687 18.75 41.59 -30.66
N ARG A 688 19.33 41.72 -29.46
CA ARG A 688 18.62 41.82 -28.17
C ARG A 688 18.64 43.22 -27.58
N ASP A 689 19.20 44.19 -28.30
CA ASP A 689 19.46 45.54 -27.78
C ASP A 689 18.28 46.51 -27.92
N ASN A 690 17.28 46.21 -28.75
CA ASN A 690 16.10 47.08 -28.91
C ASN A 690 14.98 46.89 -27.86
N ILE A 691 15.05 45.86 -27.00
CA ILE A 691 14.07 45.62 -25.92
C ILE A 691 14.56 46.19 -24.58
N ARG A 692 15.87 46.45 -24.44
CA ARG A 692 16.49 47.03 -23.23
C ARG A 692 16.09 48.48 -22.96
N ASP A 693 15.75 49.24 -24.00
CA ASP A 693 15.56 50.69 -23.86
C ASP A 693 14.15 51.12 -23.41
N LEU A 694 13.17 50.21 -23.47
CA LEU A 694 11.78 50.48 -23.02
C LEU A 694 11.56 50.18 -21.53
N SER A 695 12.33 49.27 -20.92
CA SER A 695 12.16 48.86 -19.52
C SER A 695 12.85 49.81 -18.52
N ASN A 696 13.94 50.47 -18.93
CA ASN A 696 14.72 51.35 -18.06
C ASN A 696 14.06 52.73 -17.82
N LYS A 697 13.04 53.10 -18.59
CA LYS A 697 12.40 54.43 -18.46
C LYS A 697 11.26 54.48 -17.43
N GLN A 698 10.82 53.33 -16.90
CA GLN A 698 9.69 53.26 -15.96
C GLN A 698 10.09 53.01 -14.48
N ARG A 699 11.37 52.74 -14.20
CA ARG A 699 11.85 52.42 -12.83
C ARG A 699 12.56 53.55 -12.07
N LEU A 700 12.80 54.70 -12.70
CA LEU A 700 13.48 55.83 -12.05
C LEU A 700 12.56 56.84 -11.33
N SER A 701 11.27 56.56 -11.14
CA SER A 701 10.35 57.52 -10.47
C SER A 701 9.82 57.14 -9.09
N GLN A 702 10.18 55.98 -8.51
CA GLN A 702 9.42 55.49 -7.35
C GLN A 702 10.20 54.91 -6.16
N THR A 703 11.50 55.13 -6.03
CA THR A 703 12.20 54.65 -4.83
C THR A 703 13.33 55.57 -4.40
N ASP A 704 12.96 56.78 -3.98
CA ASP A 704 13.84 57.62 -3.19
C ASP A 704 13.06 58.30 -2.05
N ARG A 705 12.78 57.53 -0.99
CA ARG A 705 12.56 58.03 0.38
C ARG A 705 12.27 56.90 1.37
N LYS A 706 13.09 56.87 2.42
CA LYS A 706 13.02 56.09 3.67
C LYS A 706 13.78 54.77 3.65
N ASN A 707 15.03 54.81 4.12
CA ASN A 707 15.47 54.02 5.28
C ASN A 707 16.89 54.41 5.69
N GLY A 708 17.02 55.06 6.84
CA GLY A 708 18.31 55.40 7.42
C GLY A 708 18.19 56.00 8.81
N TRP A 709 17.68 55.24 9.80
CA TRP A 709 17.89 55.59 11.22
C TRP A 709 17.57 54.51 12.30
N ILE A 710 16.91 53.39 11.99
CA ILE A 710 16.28 52.54 13.05
C ILE A 710 17.14 51.33 13.52
N GLY A 711 18.25 51.00 12.85
CA GLY A 711 19.01 49.78 13.15
C GLY A 711 19.72 49.72 14.52
N ASN A 712 20.14 50.85 15.09
CA ASN A 712 21.04 50.86 16.26
C ASN A 712 20.34 50.97 17.63
N LEU A 713 19.04 51.24 17.69
CA LEU A 713 18.31 51.38 18.95
C LEU A 713 17.85 50.03 19.54
N GLY A 714 17.65 49.01 18.69
CA GLY A 714 17.08 47.72 19.08
C GLY A 714 18.03 46.80 19.87
N TRP A 715 19.35 46.98 19.72
CA TRP A 715 20.33 46.15 20.43
C TRP A 715 20.51 46.57 21.89
N TRP A 716 20.56 47.87 22.17
CA TRP A 716 20.69 48.41 23.53
C TRP A 716 19.51 48.08 24.44
N LEU A 717 18.29 48.06 23.88
CA LEU A 717 17.07 47.71 24.61
C LEU A 717 17.07 46.24 25.08
N LYS A 718 17.68 45.32 24.31
CA LYS A 718 17.78 43.90 24.69
C LYS A 718 18.78 43.67 25.82
N VAL A 719 19.89 44.40 25.83
CA VAL A 719 20.94 44.27 26.86
C VAL A 719 20.47 44.80 28.21
N ILE A 720 19.76 45.93 28.24
CA ILE A 720 19.22 46.52 29.48
C ILE A 720 18.18 45.60 30.12
N LEU A 721 17.36 44.94 29.31
CA LEU A 721 16.28 44.06 29.79
C LEU A 721 16.84 42.75 30.39
N LEU A 722 17.91 42.18 29.82
CA LEU A 722 18.56 40.99 30.36
C LEU A 722 19.27 41.26 31.70
N GLN A 723 19.96 42.41 31.81
CA GLN A 723 20.65 42.76 33.06
C GLN A 723 19.68 43.10 34.20
N GLY A 724 18.52 43.68 33.88
CA GLY A 724 17.46 43.94 34.88
C GLY A 724 16.91 42.66 35.51
N ILE A 725 16.71 41.60 34.72
CA ILE A 725 16.17 40.32 35.21
C ILE A 725 17.16 39.64 36.17
N ILE A 726 18.46 39.64 35.84
CA ILE A 726 19.50 39.04 36.69
C ILE A 726 19.64 39.82 38.01
N GLY A 727 19.58 41.15 37.97
CA GLY A 727 19.63 42.00 39.16
C GLY A 727 18.47 41.76 40.12
N ILE A 728 17.23 41.62 39.60
CA ILE A 728 16.04 41.34 40.40
C ILE A 728 16.10 39.93 41.00
N GLY A 729 16.58 38.94 40.24
CA GLY A 729 16.75 37.56 40.73
C GLY A 729 17.72 37.48 41.92
N LEU A 730 18.87 38.17 41.84
CA LEU A 730 19.84 38.23 42.93
C LEU A 730 19.32 39.00 44.15
N TRP A 731 18.51 40.05 43.94
CA TRP A 731 17.88 40.80 45.03
C TRP A 731 16.84 39.98 45.80
N LEU A 732 16.01 39.21 45.09
CA LEU A 732 15.01 38.32 45.69
C LEU A 732 15.66 37.15 46.44
N LEU A 733 16.73 36.55 45.89
CA LEU A 733 17.49 35.51 46.58
C LEU A 733 18.11 36.03 47.90
N ARG A 734 18.64 37.26 47.88
CA ARG A 734 19.23 37.90 49.06
C ARG A 734 18.17 38.27 50.12
N GLY A 735 16.96 38.64 49.70
CA GLY A 735 15.82 38.85 50.60
C GLY A 735 15.34 37.54 51.26
N TRP A 736 15.24 36.47 50.47
CA TRP A 736 14.87 35.14 50.96
C TRP A 736 15.87 34.59 51.98
N TRP A 737 17.17 34.79 51.75
CA TRP A 737 18.22 34.37 52.68
C TRP A 737 18.23 35.16 54.00
N LYS A 738 17.82 36.43 53.99
CA LYS A 738 17.65 37.24 55.21
C LYS A 738 16.43 36.82 56.03
N GLY A 739 15.35 36.37 55.39
CA GLY A 739 14.14 35.90 56.08
C GLY A 739 14.33 34.60 56.87
N ARG A 740 15.24 33.72 56.44
CA ARG A 740 15.47 32.42 57.10
C ARG A 740 16.26 32.47 58.42
N ARG A 741 16.88 33.61 58.80
CA ARG A 741 17.55 33.73 60.11
C ARG A 741 16.61 33.92 61.30
N VAL A 742 15.30 34.10 61.08
CA VAL A 742 14.31 34.32 62.15
C VAL A 742 13.53 33.04 62.52
N HIS A 743 13.78 31.91 61.86
CA HIS A 743 13.13 30.61 62.15
C HIS A 743 14.11 29.51 62.58
N GLY A 744 15.19 29.89 63.28
CA GLY A 744 16.12 28.96 63.93
C GLY A 744 15.94 28.82 65.44
N LYS A 745 14.79 29.22 66.02
CA LYS A 745 14.53 29.16 67.48
C LYS A 745 13.22 28.46 67.87
N ILE A 746 12.57 27.75 66.95
CA ILE A 746 11.45 26.85 67.26
C ILE A 746 11.63 25.55 66.48
N LEU A 747 12.66 24.81 66.90
CA LEU A 747 12.90 23.38 66.81
C LEU A 747 13.83 23.09 67.99
#